data_AF-A0A838QNQ3-F1
#
_entry.id   AF-A0A838QNQ3-F1
#
_cell.length_a   1.000
_cell.length_b   1.000
_cell.length_c   1.000
_cell.angle_alpha   90.00
_cell.angle_beta   90.00
_cell.angle_gamma   90.00
#
_symmetry.space_group_name_H-M   'P 1'
#
loop_
_entity.id
_entity.type
_entity.pdbx_description
1 polymer ?
#
loop_
_entity_poly.entity_id
_entity_poly.type
_entity_poly.pdbx_seq_one_letter_code
_entity_poly.pdbx_strand_id
1 'polypeptide(L)'
;MENRLDRPDWLRAARLALLHRGVEGVRVEPLARDLGVTKGSFYWHFADRGDLLETLLSEWEAEESLLSDAQDENPNEALKYILEEVRRRTLASEQGDWPSDVAIFAWAAVNPAIARRVNRAEEKRMELLRGLAGRPEVADLIYYAYQGFLLRRRRMPKAAKDFDLVARMAVELFPSRGPELKPRRSLSRVPTAAKTVATLAILAIAGVAQGCTTYRILRWRDPAPDIQHKIFSERVVRHAEVPFQFATAVPRNDLDTVSVRDTDGKLKPFGTYLTDRRIRAFVVVRNDSIIYQRYLGGYKPSSRWSSFSIAKSVTSAVLGLAVERGMIESLDDPVTKYLPVLGRNASYNGVTLRHLVEMKSGMAYTRTTGDLLNDLRSSDAHFYYTGNMMASLAGMRREAVPGTEWAYKDSDSELLGWILASVAKRPVAAQLEDAVWRRIGTEHDATFSLDRRGGLDKVSAGFNATALDYARFARLYLNRGEWNGSQLLPRDWVTVSTTLDTSRSEPEVTTWYRMQHNRLWWIPMNNWNAERDFFADGSRGQRLYVHPPTRTIIVQLADDSEQEFPFRKVAHYLAGEEYRYPSGITGFVRRAAEAHGADSARAVFTQLIGEYREHPDRYTINEASFLALGESLIATGKRIEGIAVLEMAAHHYSRSWRARGALDRANRQLIRD
;
A
#
# COMPACT_ATOMS: atom_id res chain seq x y z
N MET A 1 -27.74 -25.73 -47.15
CA MET A 1 -28.60 -24.55 -46.97
C MET A 1 -27.67 -23.38 -46.70
N GLU A 2 -27.54 -22.45 -47.66
CA GLU A 2 -26.79 -21.20 -47.48
C GLU A 2 -27.46 -20.38 -46.37
N ASN A 3 -26.68 -19.95 -45.38
CA ASN A 3 -27.19 -19.18 -44.26
C ASN A 3 -27.55 -17.76 -44.78
N ARG A 4 -28.84 -17.53 -45.06
CA ARG A 4 -29.33 -16.25 -45.59
C ARG A 4 -29.32 -15.23 -44.45
N LEU A 5 -28.34 -14.33 -44.46
CA LEU A 5 -28.21 -13.27 -43.46
C LEU A 5 -29.38 -12.30 -43.53
N ASP A 6 -29.79 -11.80 -42.37
CA ASP A 6 -30.88 -10.84 -42.21
C ASP A 6 -30.40 -9.44 -41.80
N ARG A 7 -31.33 -8.50 -41.67
CA ARG A 7 -31.02 -7.11 -41.28
C ARG A 7 -30.29 -7.03 -39.92
N PRO A 8 -30.70 -7.77 -38.87
CA PRO A 8 -29.94 -7.90 -37.63
C PRO A 8 -28.47 -8.32 -37.79
N ASP A 9 -28.17 -9.30 -38.65
CA ASP A 9 -26.78 -9.74 -38.88
C ASP A 9 -25.90 -8.59 -39.39
N TRP A 10 -26.43 -7.80 -40.33
CA TRP A 10 -25.76 -6.61 -40.86
C TRP A 10 -25.58 -5.51 -39.79
N LEU A 11 -26.57 -5.31 -38.92
CA LEU A 11 -26.46 -4.35 -37.81
C LEU A 11 -25.42 -4.79 -36.79
N ARG A 12 -25.38 -6.07 -36.43
CA ARG A 12 -24.40 -6.64 -35.51
C ARG A 12 -22.98 -6.46 -36.03
N ALA A 13 -22.75 -6.80 -37.30
CA ALA A 13 -21.48 -6.58 -37.96
C ALA A 13 -21.10 -5.09 -38.02
N ALA A 14 -22.07 -4.21 -38.30
CA ALA A 14 -21.84 -2.77 -38.34
C ALA A 14 -21.50 -2.17 -36.97
N ARG A 15 -22.15 -2.60 -35.89
CA ARG A 15 -21.84 -2.19 -34.50
C ARG A 15 -20.44 -2.61 -34.08
N LEU A 16 -20.05 -3.85 -34.38
CA LEU A 16 -18.70 -4.34 -34.12
C LEU A 16 -17.65 -3.58 -34.95
N ALA A 17 -17.95 -3.33 -36.23
CA ALA A 17 -17.07 -2.52 -37.08
C ALA A 17 -16.92 -1.09 -36.55
N LEU A 18 -18.01 -0.47 -36.10
CA LEU A 18 -18.00 0.87 -35.50
C LEU A 18 -17.15 0.89 -34.22
N LEU A 19 -17.29 -0.12 -33.36
CA LEU A 19 -16.54 -0.26 -32.12
C LEU A 19 -15.03 -0.44 -32.35
N HIS A 20 -14.65 -1.34 -33.25
CA HIS A 20 -13.24 -1.74 -33.42
C HIS A 20 -12.48 -0.90 -34.43
N ARG A 21 -13.15 -0.40 -35.47
CA ARG A 21 -12.54 0.29 -36.61
C ARG A 21 -13.03 1.74 -36.77
N GLY A 22 -13.94 2.20 -35.91
CA GLY A 22 -14.53 3.54 -36.00
C GLY A 22 -15.50 3.66 -37.18
N VAL A 23 -16.08 4.86 -37.36
CA VAL A 23 -17.09 5.12 -38.40
C VAL A 23 -16.60 4.81 -39.82
N GLU A 24 -15.30 5.02 -40.07
CA GLU A 24 -14.67 4.70 -41.36
C GLU A 24 -14.57 3.19 -41.62
N GLY A 25 -14.63 2.36 -40.58
CA GLY A 25 -14.68 0.91 -40.70
C GLY A 25 -16.06 0.35 -41.03
N VAL A 26 -17.12 1.17 -40.93
CA VAL A 26 -18.49 0.80 -41.30
C VAL A 26 -18.70 1.07 -42.79
N ARG A 27 -18.05 0.27 -43.63
CA ARG A 27 -18.19 0.34 -45.10
C ARG A 27 -18.86 -0.94 -45.61
N VAL A 28 -19.62 -0.84 -46.69
CA VAL A 28 -20.40 -1.98 -47.22
C VAL A 28 -19.46 -3.13 -47.63
N GLU A 29 -18.31 -2.81 -48.25
CA GLU A 29 -17.36 -3.82 -48.71
C GLU A 29 -16.69 -4.64 -47.61
N PRO A 30 -16.08 -4.03 -46.58
CA PRO A 30 -15.54 -4.78 -45.48
C PRO A 30 -16.61 -5.55 -44.72
N LEU A 31 -17.80 -4.98 -44.52
CA LEU A 31 -18.89 -5.68 -43.83
C LEU A 31 -19.36 -6.93 -44.59
N ALA A 32 -19.55 -6.83 -45.90
CA ALA A 32 -19.90 -7.97 -46.74
C ALA A 32 -18.83 -9.08 -46.66
N ARG A 33 -17.55 -8.68 -46.67
CA ARG A 33 -16.43 -9.60 -46.53
C ARG A 33 -16.40 -10.28 -45.15
N ASP A 34 -16.58 -9.50 -44.08
CA ASP A 34 -16.58 -10.01 -42.70
C ASP A 34 -17.75 -10.99 -42.48
N LEU A 35 -18.86 -10.79 -43.19
CA LEU A 35 -20.05 -11.64 -43.18
C LEU A 35 -20.00 -12.81 -44.19
N GLY A 36 -18.98 -12.88 -45.06
CA GLY A 36 -18.86 -13.93 -46.07
C GLY A 36 -19.89 -13.87 -47.20
N VAL A 37 -20.46 -12.69 -47.48
CA VAL A 37 -21.51 -12.49 -48.51
C VAL A 37 -21.10 -11.44 -49.55
N THR A 38 -21.86 -11.36 -50.65
CA THR A 38 -21.66 -10.31 -51.65
C THR A 38 -22.24 -8.97 -51.19
N LYS A 39 -21.66 -7.85 -51.66
CA LYS A 39 -22.20 -6.50 -51.39
C LYS A 39 -23.66 -6.35 -51.85
N GLY A 40 -24.08 -7.12 -52.86
CA GLY A 40 -25.46 -7.11 -53.36
C GLY A 40 -26.48 -7.50 -52.29
N SER A 41 -26.10 -8.35 -51.33
CA SER A 41 -26.96 -8.76 -50.21
C SER A 41 -27.30 -7.59 -49.26
N PHE A 42 -26.41 -6.60 -49.14
CA PHE A 42 -26.61 -5.43 -48.27
C PHE A 42 -27.83 -4.60 -48.68
N TYR A 43 -28.01 -4.40 -49.99
CA TYR A 43 -29.02 -3.51 -50.54
C TYR A 43 -30.46 -4.04 -50.43
N TRP A 44 -30.63 -5.29 -50.00
CA TRP A 44 -31.93 -5.82 -49.60
C TRP A 44 -32.38 -5.37 -48.21
N HIS A 45 -31.46 -4.84 -47.40
CA HIS A 45 -31.69 -4.47 -46.00
C HIS A 45 -31.52 -2.98 -45.71
N PHE A 46 -30.62 -2.31 -46.44
CA PHE A 46 -30.31 -0.88 -46.28
C PHE A 46 -30.19 -0.21 -47.66
N ALA A 47 -30.69 1.01 -47.78
CA ALA A 47 -30.62 1.75 -49.04
C ALA A 47 -29.17 2.09 -49.44
N ASP A 48 -28.38 2.52 -48.45
CA ASP A 48 -26.95 2.83 -48.60
C ASP A 48 -26.24 2.80 -47.24
N ARG A 49 -24.95 3.16 -47.22
CA ARG A 49 -24.16 3.28 -45.98
C ARG A 49 -24.74 4.33 -45.02
N GLY A 50 -25.31 5.41 -45.54
CA GLY A 50 -25.93 6.46 -44.76
C GLY A 50 -27.13 5.95 -43.98
N ASP A 51 -28.00 5.18 -44.62
CA ASP A 51 -29.15 4.51 -43.99
C ASP A 51 -28.74 3.56 -42.85
N LEU A 52 -27.66 2.78 -43.07
CA LEU A 52 -27.08 1.94 -42.01
C LEU A 52 -26.56 2.79 -40.83
N LEU A 53 -25.77 3.83 -41.11
CA LEU A 53 -25.20 4.70 -40.08
C LEU A 53 -26.28 5.46 -39.29
N GLU A 54 -27.34 5.90 -39.97
CA GLU A 54 -28.49 6.56 -39.35
C GLU A 54 -29.29 5.58 -38.48
N THR A 55 -29.43 4.33 -38.93
CA THR A 55 -30.04 3.28 -38.11
C THR A 55 -29.25 3.04 -36.82
N LEU A 56 -27.91 2.98 -36.89
CA LEU A 56 -27.06 2.81 -35.70
C LEU A 56 -27.18 3.97 -34.70
N LEU A 57 -27.28 5.20 -35.20
CA LEU A 57 -27.47 6.39 -34.37
C LEU A 57 -28.87 6.43 -33.76
N SER A 58 -29.90 6.15 -34.55
CA SER A 58 -31.29 6.15 -34.09
C SER A 58 -31.52 5.08 -33.02
N GLU A 59 -30.90 3.90 -33.16
CA GLU A 59 -30.90 2.87 -32.13
C GLU A 59 -30.22 3.34 -30.85
N TRP A 60 -29.06 4.00 -30.96
CA TRP A 60 -28.36 4.55 -29.80
C TRP A 60 -29.18 5.66 -29.10
N GLU A 61 -29.89 6.50 -29.86
CA GLU A 61 -30.76 7.58 -29.35
C GLU A 61 -32.09 7.07 -28.77
N ALA A 62 -32.63 5.95 -29.25
CA ALA A 62 -33.92 5.36 -28.82
C ALA A 62 -33.91 4.79 -27.37
N GLU A 63 -32.94 5.20 -26.56
CA GLU A 63 -32.77 4.85 -25.15
C GLU A 63 -33.80 5.50 -24.21
N GLU A 64 -34.69 6.34 -24.74
CA GLU A 64 -35.70 7.06 -23.95
C GLU A 64 -36.69 6.15 -23.20
N SER A 65 -36.89 4.90 -23.63
CA SER A 65 -37.85 3.98 -22.98
C SER A 65 -37.35 3.35 -21.67
N LEU A 66 -36.05 3.34 -21.39
CA LEU A 66 -35.48 2.68 -20.19
C LEU A 66 -35.36 3.59 -18.97
N LEU A 67 -35.43 4.89 -19.21
CA LEU A 67 -35.31 5.92 -18.20
C LEU A 67 -36.69 6.39 -17.71
N SER A 68 -37.74 6.18 -18.51
CA SER A 68 -39.14 6.40 -18.12
C SER A 68 -39.64 5.35 -17.12
N ASP A 69 -39.29 4.07 -17.31
CA ASP A 69 -39.77 2.97 -16.46
C ASP A 69 -39.19 3.03 -15.03
N ALA A 70 -38.00 3.63 -14.89
CA ALA A 70 -37.36 3.87 -13.59
C ALA A 70 -37.99 5.03 -12.80
N GLN A 71 -38.87 5.85 -13.41
CA GLN A 71 -39.50 6.99 -12.72
C GLN A 71 -40.58 6.57 -11.71
N ASP A 72 -41.14 5.37 -11.87
CA ASP A 72 -42.22 4.86 -11.01
C ASP A 72 -41.71 4.13 -9.75
N GLU A 73 -40.39 3.99 -9.59
CA GLU A 73 -39.76 3.34 -8.44
C GLU A 73 -39.17 4.32 -7.42
N ASN A 74 -38.88 3.82 -6.21
CA ASN A 74 -38.11 4.57 -5.21
C ASN A 74 -36.75 5.00 -5.83
N PRO A 75 -36.29 6.25 -5.64
CA PRO A 75 -35.03 6.77 -6.20
C PRO A 75 -33.81 5.85 -6.08
N ASN A 76 -33.70 5.08 -4.99
CA ASN A 76 -32.58 4.17 -4.79
C ASN A 76 -32.69 2.90 -5.66
N GLU A 77 -33.90 2.42 -5.93
CA GLU A 77 -34.12 1.26 -6.80
C GLU A 77 -34.05 1.68 -8.28
N ALA A 78 -34.61 2.84 -8.63
CA ALA A 78 -34.47 3.46 -9.95
C ALA A 78 -32.99 3.62 -10.35
N LEU A 79 -32.15 4.06 -9.41
CA LEU A 79 -30.73 4.21 -9.66
C LEU A 79 -29.99 2.87 -9.79
N LYS A 80 -30.28 1.88 -8.95
CA LYS A 80 -29.70 0.54 -9.09
C LYS A 80 -30.08 -0.06 -10.44
N TYR A 81 -31.32 0.11 -10.85
CA TYR A 81 -31.81 -0.29 -12.15
C TYR A 81 -31.01 0.37 -13.28
N ILE A 82 -30.82 1.70 -13.23
CA ILE A 82 -30.02 2.43 -14.23
C ILE A 82 -28.58 1.93 -14.28
N LEU A 83 -27.94 1.69 -13.13
CA LEU A 83 -26.55 1.22 -13.08
C LEU A 83 -26.39 -0.21 -13.62
N GLU A 84 -27.35 -1.08 -13.32
CA GLU A 84 -27.40 -2.45 -13.84
C GLU A 84 -27.69 -2.46 -15.35
N GLU A 85 -28.54 -1.57 -15.82
CA GLU A 85 -28.85 -1.40 -17.23
C GLU A 85 -27.64 -0.89 -18.02
N VAL A 86 -26.93 0.11 -17.50
CA VAL A 86 -25.67 0.60 -18.06
C VAL A 86 -24.63 -0.52 -18.13
N ARG A 87 -24.54 -1.36 -17.09
CA ARG A 87 -23.68 -2.57 -17.07
C ARG A 87 -24.03 -3.51 -18.21
N ARG A 88 -25.30 -3.90 -18.29
CA ARG A 88 -25.84 -4.85 -19.26
C ARG A 88 -25.59 -4.38 -20.69
N ARG A 89 -25.86 -3.10 -20.96
CA ARG A 89 -25.67 -2.46 -22.28
C ARG A 89 -24.21 -2.38 -22.68
N THR A 90 -23.34 -2.02 -21.73
CA THR A 90 -21.90 -1.98 -21.99
C THR A 90 -21.41 -3.36 -22.46
N LEU A 91 -21.85 -4.44 -21.80
CA LEU A 91 -21.51 -5.82 -22.19
C LEU A 91 -22.17 -6.25 -23.51
N ALA A 92 -23.42 -5.87 -23.75
CA ALA A 92 -24.13 -6.16 -25.01
C ALA A 92 -23.47 -5.46 -26.21
N SER A 93 -22.93 -4.24 -26.01
CA SER A 93 -22.27 -3.50 -27.07
C SER A 93 -20.96 -4.14 -27.54
N GLU A 94 -20.27 -4.86 -26.68
CA GLU A 94 -19.04 -5.60 -27.02
C GLU A 94 -19.32 -6.83 -27.90
N GLN A 95 -20.56 -7.33 -27.86
CA GLN A 95 -21.00 -8.45 -28.69
C GLN A 95 -21.66 -7.99 -29.99
N GLY A 96 -21.80 -6.67 -30.20
CA GLY A 96 -22.53 -6.11 -31.34
C GLY A 96 -24.05 -6.17 -31.18
N ASP A 97 -24.55 -6.55 -30.01
CA ASP A 97 -25.99 -6.63 -29.76
C ASP A 97 -26.59 -5.23 -29.55
N TRP A 98 -25.75 -4.24 -29.22
CA TRP A 98 -26.16 -2.85 -29.04
C TRP A 98 -25.09 -1.82 -29.47
N PRO A 99 -25.45 -0.58 -29.89
CA PRO A 99 -24.47 0.46 -30.16
C PRO A 99 -23.63 0.81 -28.93
N SER A 100 -22.33 1.07 -29.14
CA SER A 100 -21.39 1.40 -28.07
C SER A 100 -21.28 2.90 -27.84
N ASP A 101 -21.51 3.36 -26.60
CA ASP A 101 -21.29 4.76 -26.18
C ASP A 101 -19.88 5.25 -26.57
N VAL A 102 -18.86 4.42 -26.32
CA VAL A 102 -17.46 4.76 -26.63
C VAL A 102 -17.24 5.03 -28.12
N ALA A 103 -17.88 4.24 -28.97
CA ALA A 103 -17.74 4.33 -30.42
C ALA A 103 -18.51 5.54 -30.98
N ILE A 104 -19.70 5.80 -30.44
CA ILE A 104 -20.53 6.96 -30.80
C ILE A 104 -19.86 8.27 -30.35
N PHE A 105 -19.30 8.33 -29.14
CA PHE A 105 -18.56 9.51 -28.68
C PHE A 105 -17.29 9.76 -29.52
N ALA A 106 -16.59 8.69 -29.92
CA ALA A 106 -15.46 8.82 -30.83
C ALA A 106 -15.88 9.37 -32.21
N TRP A 107 -17.05 9.00 -32.70
CA TRP A 107 -17.61 9.55 -33.94
C TRP A 107 -18.04 11.02 -33.78
N ALA A 108 -18.71 11.36 -32.67
CA ALA A 108 -19.08 12.73 -32.34
C ALA A 108 -17.86 13.66 -32.25
N ALA A 109 -16.74 13.17 -31.72
CA ALA A 109 -15.50 13.96 -31.60
C ALA A 109 -14.95 14.46 -32.95
N VAL A 110 -15.33 13.82 -34.07
CA VAL A 110 -14.87 14.17 -35.42
C VAL A 110 -16.00 14.63 -36.36
N ASN A 111 -17.27 14.63 -35.92
CA ASN A 111 -18.41 15.07 -36.72
C ASN A 111 -19.34 16.01 -35.93
N PRO A 112 -19.37 17.33 -36.26
CA PRO A 112 -20.16 18.32 -35.52
C PRO A 112 -21.68 18.07 -35.54
N ALA A 113 -22.23 17.43 -36.57
CA ALA A 113 -23.65 17.11 -36.62
C ALA A 113 -24.00 15.99 -35.63
N ILE A 114 -23.11 14.99 -35.52
CA ILE A 114 -23.24 13.91 -34.53
C ILE A 114 -22.96 14.42 -33.12
N ALA A 115 -22.00 15.31 -32.93
CA ALA A 115 -21.77 15.96 -31.64
C ALA A 115 -23.01 16.67 -31.10
N ARG A 116 -23.77 17.38 -31.95
CA ARG A 116 -25.05 18.00 -31.54
C ARG A 116 -26.10 16.97 -31.12
N ARG A 117 -26.14 15.81 -31.77
CA ARG A 117 -27.04 14.71 -31.44
C ARG A 117 -26.67 14.07 -30.10
N VAL A 118 -25.38 13.75 -29.93
CA VAL A 118 -24.82 13.21 -28.68
C VAL A 118 -25.08 14.16 -27.52
N ASN A 119 -24.76 15.46 -27.66
CA ASN A 119 -24.98 16.43 -26.58
C ASN A 119 -26.44 16.49 -26.14
N ARG A 120 -27.41 16.44 -27.07
CA ARG A 120 -28.84 16.41 -26.71
C ARG A 120 -29.22 15.14 -25.96
N ALA A 121 -28.67 13.98 -26.34
CA ALA A 121 -28.91 12.73 -25.63
C ALA A 121 -28.27 12.75 -24.24
N GLU A 122 -27.04 13.27 -24.10
CA GLU A 122 -26.36 13.42 -22.80
C GLU A 122 -27.09 14.40 -21.88
N GLU A 123 -27.56 15.54 -22.40
CA GLU A 123 -28.36 16.51 -21.63
C GLU A 123 -29.62 15.86 -21.05
N LYS A 124 -30.36 15.10 -21.87
CA LYS A 124 -31.55 14.35 -21.41
C LYS A 124 -31.21 13.31 -20.35
N ARG A 125 -30.13 12.53 -20.54
CA ARG A 125 -29.66 11.53 -19.55
C ARG A 125 -29.30 12.22 -18.22
N MET A 126 -28.61 13.35 -18.28
CA MET A 126 -28.23 14.12 -17.09
C MET A 126 -29.44 14.73 -16.38
N GLU A 127 -30.41 15.28 -17.11
CA GLU A 127 -31.65 15.81 -16.54
C GLU A 127 -32.42 14.75 -15.75
N LEU A 128 -32.54 13.54 -16.30
CA LEU A 128 -33.14 12.43 -15.58
C LEU A 128 -32.34 12.05 -14.33
N LEU A 129 -31.02 11.85 -14.45
CA LEU A 129 -30.18 11.48 -13.31
C LEU A 129 -30.26 12.51 -12.18
N ARG A 130 -30.32 13.80 -12.52
CA ARG A 130 -30.53 14.88 -11.55
C ARG A 130 -31.92 14.80 -10.89
N GLY A 131 -32.96 14.50 -11.67
CA GLY A 131 -34.32 14.30 -11.17
C GLY A 131 -34.44 13.14 -10.19
N LEU A 132 -33.78 12.02 -10.48
CA LEU A 132 -33.74 10.83 -9.63
C LEU A 132 -32.88 11.05 -8.38
N ALA A 133 -31.72 11.69 -8.53
CA ALA A 133 -30.76 11.91 -7.45
C ALA A 133 -31.24 12.92 -6.38
N GLY A 134 -32.07 13.88 -6.75
CA GLY A 134 -32.46 15.01 -5.88
C GLY A 134 -31.31 15.96 -5.50
N ARG A 135 -30.08 15.67 -5.92
CA ARG A 135 -28.86 16.46 -5.73
C ARG A 135 -28.11 16.55 -7.07
N PRO A 136 -28.31 17.62 -7.85
CA PRO A 136 -27.78 17.71 -9.20
C PRO A 136 -26.26 17.53 -9.30
N GLU A 137 -25.52 17.98 -8.29
CA GLU A 137 -24.06 17.89 -8.27
C GLU A 137 -23.55 16.46 -8.13
N VAL A 138 -24.32 15.60 -7.44
CA VAL A 138 -23.98 14.18 -7.25
C VAL A 138 -24.28 13.39 -8.54
N ALA A 139 -25.41 13.70 -9.18
CA ALA A 139 -25.73 13.15 -10.50
C ALA A 139 -24.66 13.50 -11.54
N ASP A 140 -24.22 14.75 -11.57
CA ASP A 140 -23.16 15.22 -12.47
C ASP A 140 -21.84 14.49 -12.21
N LEU A 141 -21.43 14.39 -10.93
CA LEU A 141 -20.22 13.68 -10.56
C LEU A 141 -20.22 12.22 -11.03
N ILE A 142 -21.36 11.55 -10.92
CA ILE A 142 -21.50 10.14 -11.30
C ILE A 142 -21.54 9.98 -12.81
N TYR A 143 -22.21 10.89 -13.52
CA TYR A 143 -22.18 10.92 -14.97
C TYR A 143 -20.75 11.13 -15.50
N TYR A 144 -19.99 12.05 -14.89
CA TYR A 144 -18.58 12.24 -15.22
C TYR A 144 -17.70 11.06 -14.84
N ALA A 145 -17.98 10.38 -13.72
CA ALA A 145 -17.28 9.16 -13.34
C ALA A 145 -17.57 8.02 -14.33
N TYR A 146 -18.81 7.89 -14.82
CA TYR A 146 -19.20 6.95 -15.86
C TYR A 146 -18.46 7.24 -17.18
N GLN A 147 -18.45 8.50 -17.62
CA GLN A 147 -17.68 8.92 -18.80
C GLN A 147 -16.17 8.65 -18.64
N GLY A 148 -15.62 8.95 -17.46
CA GLY A 148 -14.23 8.65 -17.10
C GLY A 148 -13.93 7.14 -17.10
N PHE A 149 -14.86 6.33 -16.63
CA PHE A 149 -14.79 4.87 -16.68
C PHE A 149 -14.78 4.36 -18.12
N LEU A 150 -15.70 4.83 -18.97
CA LEU A 150 -15.77 4.46 -20.39
C LEU A 150 -14.46 4.79 -21.13
N LEU A 151 -13.93 6.00 -20.91
CA LEU A 151 -12.65 6.43 -21.49
C LEU A 151 -11.46 5.61 -20.98
N ARG A 152 -11.43 5.28 -19.68
CA ARG A 152 -10.37 4.46 -19.09
C ARG A 152 -10.43 3.02 -19.58
N ARG A 153 -11.62 2.42 -19.65
CA ARG A 153 -11.83 1.05 -20.15
C ARG A 153 -11.35 0.89 -21.59
N ARG A 154 -11.58 1.88 -22.47
CA ARG A 154 -11.03 1.89 -23.83
C ARG A 154 -9.51 1.78 -23.86
N ARG A 155 -8.82 2.44 -22.91
CA ARG A 155 -7.35 2.42 -22.79
C ARG A 155 -6.84 1.19 -22.04
N MET A 156 -7.65 0.64 -21.15
CA MET A 156 -7.32 -0.48 -20.28
C MET A 156 -8.50 -1.45 -20.18
N PRO A 157 -8.62 -2.42 -21.10
CA PRO A 157 -9.75 -3.37 -21.12
C PRO A 157 -9.95 -4.15 -19.81
N LYS A 158 -8.86 -4.38 -19.05
CA LYS A 158 -8.93 -5.02 -17.72
C LYS A 158 -9.74 -4.23 -16.68
N ALA A 159 -9.91 -2.92 -16.87
CA ALA A 159 -10.71 -2.06 -16.01
C ALA A 159 -12.23 -2.35 -16.11
N ALA A 160 -12.67 -3.17 -17.07
CA ALA A 160 -14.06 -3.63 -17.17
C ALA A 160 -14.53 -4.33 -15.87
N LYS A 161 -13.62 -5.02 -15.17
CA LYS A 161 -13.90 -5.71 -13.90
C LYS A 161 -14.16 -4.75 -12.73
N ASP A 162 -13.78 -3.49 -12.88
CA ASP A 162 -13.93 -2.47 -11.85
C ASP A 162 -15.34 -1.84 -11.86
N PHE A 163 -16.15 -2.11 -12.90
CA PHE A 163 -17.48 -1.49 -13.05
C PHE A 163 -18.42 -1.83 -11.89
N ASP A 164 -18.48 -3.10 -11.48
CA ASP A 164 -19.35 -3.56 -10.38
C ASP A 164 -19.00 -2.89 -9.06
N LEU A 165 -17.73 -2.49 -8.89
CA LEU A 165 -17.26 -1.76 -7.73
C LEU A 165 -17.64 -0.27 -7.81
N VAL A 166 -17.47 0.35 -8.97
CA VAL A 166 -17.86 1.75 -9.20
C VAL A 166 -19.38 1.93 -9.09
N ALA A 167 -20.16 0.99 -9.63
CA ALA A 167 -21.62 0.97 -9.55
C ALA A 167 -22.11 0.82 -8.11
N ARG A 168 -21.54 -0.11 -7.33
CA ARG A 168 -21.87 -0.25 -5.89
C ARG A 168 -21.55 1.02 -5.10
N MET A 169 -20.39 1.62 -5.35
CA MET A 169 -20.03 2.90 -4.72
C MET A 169 -20.96 4.04 -5.11
N ALA A 170 -21.41 4.09 -6.38
CA ALA A 170 -22.38 5.08 -6.81
C ALA A 170 -23.68 4.94 -6.02
N VAL A 171 -24.21 3.72 -5.87
CA VAL A 171 -25.42 3.44 -5.05
C VAL A 171 -25.24 3.85 -3.59
N GLU A 172 -24.09 3.56 -2.98
CA GLU A 172 -23.79 3.91 -1.57
C GLU A 172 -23.68 5.42 -1.32
N LEU A 173 -23.37 6.20 -2.36
CA LEU A 173 -23.21 7.65 -2.26
C LEU A 173 -24.53 8.44 -2.40
N PHE A 174 -25.65 7.80 -2.76
CA PHE A 174 -26.97 8.44 -2.76
C PHE A 174 -27.72 8.18 -1.46
N PRO A 175 -27.96 9.20 -0.63
CA PRO A 175 -28.89 9.08 0.49
C PRO A 175 -30.34 9.06 -0.02
N SER A 176 -31.16 8.16 0.51
CA SER A 176 -32.61 8.14 0.34
C SER A 176 -33.21 9.51 0.72
N ARG A 177 -34.18 10.02 -0.05
CA ARG A 177 -34.84 11.32 0.18
C ARG A 177 -35.28 11.54 1.65
N GLY A 178 -34.90 12.69 2.21
CA GLY A 178 -35.59 13.42 3.29
C GLY A 178 -36.00 14.82 2.76
N PRO A 179 -36.95 15.53 3.41
CA PRO A 179 -37.99 16.31 2.73
C PRO A 179 -37.52 17.59 2.02
N GLU A 180 -38.33 17.94 1.02
CA GLU A 180 -38.33 19.10 0.12
C GLU A 180 -37.62 20.37 0.60
N LEU A 181 -36.66 20.84 -0.19
CA LEU A 181 -36.26 22.25 -0.24
C LEU A 181 -36.81 22.87 -1.53
N LYS A 182 -37.73 23.83 -1.36
CA LYS A 182 -38.40 24.58 -2.43
C LYS A 182 -37.40 25.27 -3.37
N PRO A 183 -37.69 25.36 -4.68
CA PRO A 183 -36.78 25.95 -5.65
C PRO A 183 -36.73 27.48 -5.52
N ARG A 184 -35.52 28.04 -5.40
CA ARG A 184 -35.27 29.48 -5.59
C ARG A 184 -34.96 29.75 -7.07
N ARG A 185 -35.57 30.83 -7.55
CA ARG A 185 -35.70 31.25 -8.96
C ARG A 185 -34.38 31.45 -9.71
N SER A 186 -34.46 31.11 -11.00
CA SER A 186 -33.61 31.47 -12.14
C SER A 186 -32.97 32.85 -12.07
N LEU A 187 -31.66 32.92 -12.35
CA LEU A 187 -31.00 34.10 -12.90
C LEU A 187 -29.96 33.70 -13.95
N SER A 188 -29.98 34.45 -15.04
CA SER A 188 -29.37 34.20 -16.34
C SER A 188 -27.96 34.79 -16.48
N ARG A 189 -27.20 34.22 -17.46
CA ARG A 189 -26.02 34.74 -18.18
C ARG A 189 -24.86 35.29 -17.34
N VAL A 190 -23.74 34.56 -17.33
CA VAL A 190 -22.50 34.99 -16.67
C VAL A 190 -21.54 35.67 -17.67
N PRO A 191 -21.08 36.92 -17.43
CA PRO A 191 -20.09 37.62 -18.24
C PRO A 191 -18.65 37.32 -17.80
N THR A 192 -17.68 37.78 -18.60
CA THR A 192 -16.23 37.51 -18.62
C THR A 192 -15.48 37.56 -17.28
N ALA A 193 -16.06 38.16 -16.22
CA ALA A 193 -15.56 38.05 -14.85
C ALA A 193 -15.50 36.60 -14.33
N ALA A 194 -16.36 35.71 -14.83
CA ALA A 194 -16.35 34.29 -14.48
C ALA A 194 -15.12 33.52 -14.98
N LYS A 195 -14.42 33.98 -16.02
CA LYS A 195 -13.16 33.35 -16.43
C LYS A 195 -12.04 33.65 -15.43
N THR A 196 -12.02 34.85 -14.86
CA THR A 196 -11.08 35.24 -13.81
C THR A 196 -11.40 34.54 -12.49
N VAL A 197 -12.68 34.45 -12.14
CA VAL A 197 -13.13 33.69 -10.95
C VAL A 197 -12.92 32.18 -11.13
N ALA A 198 -13.14 31.62 -12.33
CA ALA A 198 -12.85 30.21 -12.62
C ALA A 198 -11.35 29.92 -12.60
N THR A 199 -10.51 30.84 -13.08
CA THR A 199 -9.04 30.70 -13.01
C THR A 199 -8.54 30.84 -11.57
N LEU A 200 -9.07 31.79 -10.80
CA LEU A 200 -8.80 31.91 -9.36
C LEU A 200 -9.38 30.73 -8.56
N ALA A 201 -10.51 30.16 -8.98
CA ALA A 201 -11.08 28.95 -8.40
C ALA A 201 -10.27 27.71 -8.77
N ILE A 202 -9.73 27.60 -9.99
CA ILE A 202 -8.81 26.54 -10.40
C ILE A 202 -7.48 26.68 -9.67
N LEU A 203 -6.97 27.90 -9.47
CA LEU A 203 -5.77 28.17 -8.66
C LEU A 203 -6.03 27.99 -7.16
N ALA A 204 -7.23 28.27 -6.66
CA ALA A 204 -7.65 27.98 -5.30
C ALA A 204 -7.88 26.49 -5.10
N ILE A 205 -8.45 25.77 -6.07
CA ILE A 205 -8.59 24.31 -6.08
C ILE A 205 -7.21 23.67 -6.20
N ALA A 206 -6.29 24.21 -7.00
CA ALA A 206 -4.89 23.76 -7.07
C ALA A 206 -4.12 24.06 -5.77
N GLY A 207 -4.37 25.22 -5.15
CA GLY A 207 -3.79 25.62 -3.86
C GLY A 207 -4.34 24.81 -2.69
N VAL A 208 -5.62 24.45 -2.71
CA VAL A 208 -6.27 23.53 -1.76
C VAL A 208 -5.85 22.07 -2.05
N ALA A 209 -5.65 21.70 -3.31
CA ALA A 209 -5.17 20.37 -3.70
C ALA A 209 -3.70 20.13 -3.30
N GLN A 210 -2.85 21.15 -3.20
CA GLN A 210 -1.50 20.99 -2.62
C GLN A 210 -1.53 20.63 -1.12
N GLY A 211 -2.64 20.91 -0.43
CA GLY A 211 -2.89 20.58 0.97
C GLY A 211 -3.83 19.40 1.20
N CYS A 212 -4.45 18.83 0.17
CA CYS A 212 -5.39 17.73 0.32
C CYS A 212 -4.63 16.40 0.36
N THR A 213 -4.61 15.73 1.53
CA THR A 213 -4.04 14.39 1.74
C THR A 213 -4.39 13.43 0.61
N THR A 214 -5.65 13.46 0.17
CA THR A 214 -6.17 12.68 -0.95
C THR A 214 -5.43 12.94 -2.25
N TYR A 215 -5.16 14.20 -2.61
CA TYR A 215 -4.41 14.52 -3.83
C TYR A 215 -3.00 13.95 -3.81
N ARG A 216 -2.31 14.05 -2.65
CA ARG A 216 -0.96 13.49 -2.50
C ARG A 216 -0.98 11.96 -2.61
N ILE A 217 -1.98 11.29 -2.02
CA ILE A 217 -2.20 9.85 -2.19
C ILE A 217 -2.43 9.51 -3.67
N LEU A 218 -3.32 10.23 -4.35
CA LEU A 218 -3.64 9.98 -5.77
C LEU A 218 -2.44 10.21 -6.70
N ARG A 219 -1.66 11.26 -6.45
CA ARG A 219 -0.52 11.67 -7.29
C ARG A 219 0.71 10.81 -7.07
N TRP A 220 1.08 10.60 -5.82
CA TRP A 220 2.36 10.01 -5.45
C TRP A 220 2.24 8.53 -5.05
N ARG A 221 1.06 8.09 -4.63
CA ARG A 221 0.74 6.71 -4.22
C ARG A 221 1.81 6.13 -3.31
N ASP A 222 2.66 5.26 -3.85
CA ASP A 222 3.79 4.66 -3.17
C ASP A 222 5.09 5.22 -3.79
N PRO A 223 5.71 6.26 -3.19
CA PRO A 223 6.78 7.02 -3.82
C PRO A 223 8.14 6.35 -3.60
N ALA A 224 9.06 6.55 -4.55
CA ALA A 224 10.43 6.10 -4.40
C ALA A 224 11.14 6.80 -3.20
N PRO A 225 12.13 6.15 -2.57
CA PRO A 225 12.78 6.71 -1.39
C PRO A 225 13.62 7.98 -1.65
N ASP A 226 14.04 8.22 -2.89
CA ASP A 226 14.91 9.34 -3.28
C ASP A 226 14.16 10.63 -3.60
N ILE A 227 12.83 10.55 -3.82
CA ILE A 227 12.01 11.70 -4.23
C ILE A 227 11.28 12.41 -3.10
N GLN A 228 11.57 12.08 -1.83
CA GLN A 228 10.87 12.66 -0.67
C GLN A 228 10.87 14.19 -0.66
N HIS A 229 12.02 14.80 -0.98
CA HIS A 229 12.21 16.25 -1.10
C HIS A 229 11.33 16.91 -2.19
N LYS A 230 10.80 16.14 -3.14
CA LYS A 230 9.86 16.62 -4.17
C LYS A 230 8.41 16.59 -3.69
N ILE A 231 8.12 15.83 -2.63
CA ILE A 231 6.77 15.59 -2.10
C ILE A 231 6.52 16.46 -0.88
N PHE A 232 7.50 16.54 0.02
CA PHE A 232 7.37 17.19 1.31
C PHE A 232 8.32 18.37 1.45
N SER A 233 7.90 19.37 2.22
CA SER A 233 8.87 20.34 2.76
C SER A 233 9.81 19.62 3.72
N GLU A 234 11.06 20.04 3.80
CA GLU A 234 12.07 19.42 4.66
C GLU A 234 12.55 20.39 5.73
N ARG A 235 12.90 19.85 6.89
CA ARG A 235 13.65 20.52 7.95
C ARG A 235 15.02 19.87 8.05
N VAL A 236 16.07 20.67 7.94
CA VAL A 236 17.46 20.21 8.01
C VAL A 236 17.83 19.85 9.45
N VAL A 237 18.61 18.79 9.60
CA VAL A 237 19.34 18.39 10.81
C VAL A 237 20.82 18.45 10.45
N ARG A 238 21.51 19.48 10.93
CA ARG A 238 22.88 19.77 10.49
C ARG A 238 23.88 18.72 10.95
N HIS A 239 24.83 18.42 10.09
CA HIS A 239 25.94 17.50 10.36
C HIS A 239 26.94 18.02 11.41
N ALA A 240 27.85 17.15 11.83
CA ALA A 240 28.92 17.51 12.76
C ALA A 240 29.96 18.42 12.12
N GLU A 241 30.53 19.35 12.88
CA GLU A 241 31.61 20.22 12.40
C GLU A 241 32.88 19.42 12.04
N VAL A 242 33.14 18.35 12.81
CA VAL A 242 34.24 17.42 12.56
C VAL A 242 33.64 16.03 12.32
N PRO A 243 33.60 15.54 11.08
CA PRO A 243 33.09 14.21 10.78
C PRO A 243 33.96 13.11 11.41
N PHE A 244 33.30 12.12 11.98
CA PHE A 244 33.95 10.88 12.38
C PHE A 244 34.14 10.00 11.14
N GLN A 245 35.38 9.62 10.87
CA GLN A 245 35.71 8.75 9.74
C GLN A 245 35.84 7.31 10.23
N PHE A 246 35.03 6.42 9.66
CA PHE A 246 35.26 5.00 9.83
C PHE A 246 36.60 4.64 9.16
N ALA A 247 37.40 3.79 9.82
CA ALA A 247 38.59 3.26 9.18
C ALA A 247 38.19 2.42 7.96
N THR A 248 39.05 2.31 6.95
CA THR A 248 38.83 1.35 5.86
C THR A 248 39.75 0.15 6.08
N ALA A 249 39.15 -1.03 6.21
CA ALA A 249 39.87 -2.29 6.32
C ALA A 249 40.02 -2.94 4.93
N VAL A 250 40.73 -4.08 4.87
CA VAL A 250 40.79 -4.89 3.65
C VAL A 250 39.36 -5.31 3.26
N PRO A 251 38.90 -4.95 2.04
CA PRO A 251 37.53 -5.25 1.63
C PRO A 251 37.23 -6.77 1.59
N ARG A 252 36.15 -7.18 2.26
CA ARG A 252 35.61 -8.55 2.28
C ARG A 252 34.74 -8.82 1.05
N ASN A 253 35.34 -8.74 -0.14
CA ASN A 253 34.63 -8.99 -1.41
C ASN A 253 34.17 -10.44 -1.57
N ASP A 254 34.76 -11.37 -0.80
CA ASP A 254 34.30 -12.75 -0.66
C ASP A 254 32.82 -12.85 -0.22
N LEU A 255 32.30 -11.83 0.48
CA LEU A 255 30.89 -11.73 0.83
C LEU A 255 29.97 -11.87 -0.37
N ASP A 256 30.36 -11.40 -1.57
CA ASP A 256 29.52 -11.48 -2.78
C ASP A 256 29.15 -12.93 -3.15
N THR A 257 29.98 -13.89 -2.75
CA THR A 257 29.80 -15.32 -3.05
C THR A 257 29.06 -16.09 -1.96
N VAL A 258 28.80 -15.46 -0.81
CA VAL A 258 28.10 -16.10 0.31
C VAL A 258 26.67 -16.43 -0.12
N SER A 259 26.27 -17.69 0.02
CA SER A 259 24.90 -18.12 -0.22
C SER A 259 23.96 -17.58 0.84
N VAL A 260 23.07 -16.67 0.44
CA VAL A 260 22.01 -16.09 1.27
C VAL A 260 20.64 -16.54 0.77
N ARG A 261 19.67 -16.64 1.68
CA ARG A 261 18.28 -16.93 1.35
C ARG A 261 17.58 -15.67 0.86
N ASP A 262 16.69 -15.85 -0.11
CA ASP A 262 15.82 -14.79 -0.62
C ASP A 262 14.34 -15.03 -0.24
N THR A 263 13.43 -14.08 -0.51
CA THR A 263 12.02 -14.19 -0.05
C THR A 263 11.25 -15.35 -0.66
N ASP A 264 11.71 -15.90 -1.79
CA ASP A 264 11.19 -17.13 -2.39
C ASP A 264 11.73 -18.41 -1.71
N GLY A 265 12.54 -18.24 -0.66
CA GLY A 265 13.18 -19.30 0.10
C GLY A 265 14.41 -19.91 -0.59
N LYS A 266 14.81 -19.44 -1.77
CA LYS A 266 15.96 -19.98 -2.51
C LYS A 266 17.27 -19.37 -2.04
N LEU A 267 18.32 -20.18 -2.06
CA LEU A 267 19.68 -19.71 -1.83
C LEU A 267 20.25 -19.12 -3.13
N LYS A 268 20.87 -17.95 -3.02
CA LYS A 268 21.58 -17.27 -4.11
C LYS A 268 22.86 -16.61 -3.59
N PRO A 269 23.87 -16.37 -4.44
CA PRO A 269 25.02 -15.56 -4.06
C PRO A 269 24.58 -14.17 -3.58
N PHE A 270 25.20 -13.67 -2.51
CA PHE A 270 24.85 -12.39 -1.92
C PHE A 270 24.97 -11.22 -2.91
N GLY A 271 25.99 -11.23 -3.78
CA GLY A 271 26.11 -10.23 -4.84
C GLY A 271 24.89 -10.18 -5.76
N THR A 272 24.30 -11.33 -6.08
CA THR A 272 23.05 -11.45 -6.85
C THR A 272 21.84 -10.97 -6.06
N TYR A 273 21.77 -11.28 -4.75
CA TYR A 273 20.72 -10.75 -3.88
C TYR A 273 20.69 -9.20 -3.91
N LEU A 274 21.86 -8.56 -3.86
CA LEU A 274 21.95 -7.09 -3.89
C LEU A 274 21.36 -6.50 -5.18
N THR A 275 21.57 -7.14 -6.33
CA THR A 275 21.03 -6.68 -7.62
C THR A 275 19.54 -6.97 -7.74
N ASP A 276 19.11 -8.19 -7.42
CA ASP A 276 17.71 -8.64 -7.56
C ASP A 276 16.77 -7.81 -6.68
N ARG A 277 17.24 -7.40 -5.50
CA ARG A 277 16.48 -6.62 -4.52
C ARG A 277 16.63 -5.13 -4.65
N ARG A 278 17.19 -4.65 -5.77
CA ARG A 278 17.36 -3.23 -6.07
C ARG A 278 17.98 -2.47 -4.89
N ILE A 279 18.96 -3.10 -4.25
CA ILE A 279 19.72 -2.46 -3.20
C ILE A 279 20.47 -1.28 -3.84
N ARG A 280 20.53 -0.16 -3.13
CA ARG A 280 21.19 1.09 -3.54
C ARG A 280 22.44 1.34 -2.73
N ALA A 281 22.40 1.05 -1.43
CA ALA A 281 23.58 1.03 -0.58
C ALA A 281 23.54 -0.20 0.31
N PHE A 282 24.65 -0.91 0.40
CA PHE A 282 24.89 -1.93 1.41
C PHE A 282 26.25 -1.67 2.03
N VAL A 283 26.30 -1.39 3.33
CA VAL A 283 27.55 -1.09 4.04
C VAL A 283 27.65 -2.00 5.26
N VAL A 284 28.82 -2.64 5.44
CA VAL A 284 29.18 -3.40 6.63
C VAL A 284 30.34 -2.72 7.33
N VAL A 285 30.09 -2.29 8.56
CA VAL A 285 31.11 -1.77 9.47
C VAL A 285 31.33 -2.81 10.56
N ARG A 286 32.58 -3.13 10.87
CA ARG A 286 32.94 -3.99 12.00
C ARG A 286 34.12 -3.38 12.74
N ASN A 287 34.00 -3.27 14.07
CA ASN A 287 35.04 -2.64 14.90
C ASN A 287 35.44 -1.25 14.38
N ASP A 288 34.44 -0.39 14.11
CA ASP A 288 34.62 0.97 13.54
C ASP A 288 35.38 1.03 12.20
N SER A 289 35.50 -0.10 11.50
CA SER A 289 36.10 -0.19 10.17
C SER A 289 35.08 -0.63 9.13
N ILE A 290 35.01 0.07 7.99
CA ILE A 290 34.27 -0.39 6.81
C ILE A 290 35.03 -1.59 6.24
N ILE A 291 34.37 -2.75 6.23
CA ILE A 291 34.93 -4.00 5.69
C ILE A 291 34.26 -4.38 4.37
N TYR A 292 33.07 -3.86 4.08
CA TYR A 292 32.37 -4.11 2.83
C TYR A 292 31.43 -2.95 2.52
N GLN A 293 31.41 -2.52 1.27
CA GLN A 293 30.42 -1.56 0.78
C GLN A 293 30.10 -1.81 -0.68
N ARG A 294 28.83 -1.66 -1.05
CA ARG A 294 28.33 -1.63 -2.41
C ARG A 294 27.37 -0.46 -2.55
N TYR A 295 27.63 0.38 -3.54
CA TYR A 295 26.73 1.45 -3.97
C TYR A 295 26.29 1.13 -5.39
N LEU A 296 24.99 1.02 -5.59
CA LEU A 296 24.38 0.47 -6.80
C LEU A 296 23.32 1.45 -7.34
N GLY A 297 22.99 1.34 -8.62
CA GLY A 297 21.89 2.10 -9.21
C GLY A 297 22.06 3.62 -9.17
N GLY A 298 23.30 4.11 -9.21
CA GLY A 298 23.60 5.54 -9.19
C GLY A 298 23.62 6.18 -7.79
N TYR A 299 23.45 5.39 -6.72
CA TYR A 299 23.67 5.87 -5.35
C TYR A 299 25.13 6.28 -5.16
N LYS A 300 25.36 7.45 -4.55
CA LYS A 300 26.69 7.96 -4.18
C LYS A 300 26.81 7.95 -2.66
N PRO A 301 28.02 7.89 -2.08
CA PRO A 301 28.19 7.97 -0.62
C PRO A 301 27.50 9.18 0.03
N SER A 302 27.40 10.30 -0.70
CA SER A 302 26.72 11.53 -0.29
C SER A 302 25.22 11.56 -0.62
N SER A 303 24.64 10.50 -1.18
CA SER A 303 23.21 10.43 -1.53
C SER A 303 22.37 10.34 -0.27
N ARG A 304 21.48 11.31 -0.08
CA ARG A 304 20.45 11.23 0.97
C ARG A 304 19.33 10.30 0.53
N TRP A 305 18.86 9.44 1.42
CA TRP A 305 17.81 8.44 1.15
C TRP A 305 16.79 8.43 2.26
N SER A 306 15.52 8.15 1.92
CA SER A 306 14.48 7.97 2.94
C SER A 306 14.75 6.75 3.80
N SER A 307 14.60 6.92 5.11
CA SER A 307 14.72 5.84 6.08
C SER A 307 13.43 5.03 6.19
N PHE A 308 12.30 5.61 5.77
CA PHE A 308 10.98 5.17 6.20
C PHE A 308 10.98 4.89 7.72
N SER A 309 10.51 3.73 8.17
CA SER A 309 10.33 3.44 9.58
C SER A 309 11.60 3.35 10.46
N ILE A 310 12.82 3.42 9.91
CA ILE A 310 14.03 3.67 10.73
C ILE A 310 13.89 5.00 11.51
N ALA A 311 13.12 5.96 11.00
CA ALA A 311 12.80 7.23 11.66
C ALA A 311 12.21 7.05 13.07
N LYS A 312 11.47 5.96 13.32
CA LYS A 312 10.92 5.64 14.64
C LYS A 312 12.03 5.37 15.66
N SER A 313 13.06 4.62 15.28
CA SER A 313 14.21 4.36 16.14
C SER A 313 15.02 5.63 16.44
N VAL A 314 15.12 6.55 15.46
CA VAL A 314 15.70 7.89 15.66
C VAL A 314 14.85 8.71 16.65
N THR A 315 13.52 8.63 16.53
CA THR A 315 12.58 9.30 17.44
C THR A 315 12.64 8.73 18.86
N SER A 316 12.84 7.42 19.01
CA SER A 316 13.06 6.76 20.29
C SER A 316 14.27 7.33 21.03
N ALA A 317 15.36 7.64 20.32
CA ALA A 317 16.52 8.28 20.94
C ALA A 317 16.19 9.66 21.54
N VAL A 318 15.42 10.47 20.82
CA VAL A 318 14.95 11.79 21.31
C VAL A 318 13.97 11.62 22.48
N LEU A 319 13.11 10.60 22.44
CA LEU A 319 12.21 10.28 23.55
C LEU A 319 12.98 9.90 24.82
N GLY A 320 13.98 9.03 24.72
CA GLY A 320 14.82 8.67 25.87
C GLY A 320 15.50 9.88 26.50
N LEU A 321 15.99 10.81 25.67
CA LEU A 321 16.55 12.08 26.14
C LEU A 321 15.52 12.99 26.82
N ALA A 322 14.29 13.04 26.33
CA ALA A 322 13.23 13.84 26.95
C ALA A 322 12.84 13.28 28.33
N VAL A 323 12.83 11.96 28.49
CA VAL A 323 12.63 11.30 29.79
C VAL A 323 13.79 11.60 30.74
N GLU A 324 15.03 11.38 30.31
CA GLU A 324 16.24 11.66 31.12
C GLU A 324 16.29 13.10 31.63
N ARG A 325 15.87 14.06 30.80
CA ARG A 325 15.88 15.49 31.12
C ARG A 325 14.66 15.94 31.93
N GLY A 326 13.77 15.02 32.32
CA GLY A 326 12.55 15.33 33.06
C GLY A 326 11.51 16.14 32.28
N MET A 327 11.63 16.24 30.95
CA MET A 327 10.59 16.85 30.11
C MET A 327 9.36 15.93 30.00
N ILE A 328 9.60 14.63 30.13
CA ILE A 328 8.59 13.59 30.33
C ILE A 328 8.91 12.92 31.66
N GLU A 329 7.99 13.01 32.62
CA GLU A 329 8.18 12.47 33.96
C GLU A 329 8.11 10.94 33.99
N SER A 330 7.12 10.35 33.32
CA SER A 330 6.95 8.90 33.23
C SER A 330 6.39 8.46 31.89
N LEU A 331 6.75 7.24 31.46
CA LEU A 331 6.07 6.60 30.34
C LEU A 331 4.61 6.23 30.68
N ASP A 332 4.29 6.09 31.96
CA ASP A 332 2.92 5.79 32.40
C ASP A 332 2.02 7.03 32.48
N ASP A 333 2.58 8.21 32.20
CA ASP A 333 1.78 9.42 32.11
C ASP A 333 0.75 9.34 30.98
N PRO A 334 -0.47 9.85 31.19
CA PRO A 334 -1.45 9.95 30.12
C PRO A 334 -0.97 10.96 29.07
N VAL A 335 -1.20 10.68 27.79
CA VAL A 335 -0.78 11.56 26.68
C VAL A 335 -1.40 12.96 26.77
N THR A 336 -2.57 13.06 27.40
CA THR A 336 -3.30 14.32 27.65
C THR A 336 -2.59 15.24 28.65
N LYS A 337 -1.68 14.71 29.49
CA LYS A 337 -0.80 15.52 30.35
C LYS A 337 0.05 16.47 29.52
N TYR A 338 0.59 15.99 28.41
CA TYR A 338 1.50 16.73 27.53
C TYR A 338 0.77 17.42 26.37
N LEU A 339 -0.38 16.89 25.97
CA LEU A 339 -1.23 17.44 24.92
C LEU A 339 -2.68 17.61 25.42
N PRO A 340 -2.98 18.65 26.22
CA PRO A 340 -4.31 18.85 26.80
C PRO A 340 -5.44 18.92 25.77
N VAL A 341 -5.14 19.33 24.53
CA VAL A 341 -6.10 19.37 23.41
C VAL A 341 -6.72 17.99 23.12
N LEU A 342 -6.00 16.90 23.38
CA LEU A 342 -6.50 15.54 23.18
C LEU A 342 -7.52 15.12 24.22
N GLY A 343 -7.59 15.80 25.37
CA GLY A 343 -8.61 15.56 26.40
C GLY A 343 -10.04 15.86 25.92
N ARG A 344 -10.20 16.54 24.77
CA ARG A 344 -11.51 16.77 24.14
C ARG A 344 -12.07 15.53 23.42
N ASN A 345 -11.22 14.55 23.13
CA ASN A 345 -11.60 13.31 22.48
C ASN A 345 -11.45 12.15 23.46
N ALA A 346 -12.57 11.61 23.93
CA ALA A 346 -12.63 10.52 24.90
C ALA A 346 -11.86 9.25 24.45
N SER A 347 -11.57 9.10 23.15
CA SER A 347 -10.73 8.01 22.62
C SER A 347 -9.33 7.99 23.22
N TYR A 348 -8.82 9.11 23.74
CA TYR A 348 -7.50 9.21 24.38
C TYR A 348 -7.48 8.90 25.88
N ASN A 349 -8.64 8.68 26.52
CA ASN A 349 -8.71 8.43 27.97
C ASN A 349 -7.94 7.16 28.36
N GLY A 350 -6.89 7.29 29.17
CA GLY A 350 -6.05 6.15 29.58
C GLY A 350 -5.00 5.70 28.56
N VAL A 351 -4.83 6.42 27.44
CA VAL A 351 -3.67 6.23 26.56
C VAL A 351 -2.45 6.88 27.23
N THR A 352 -1.38 6.11 27.44
CA THR A 352 -0.13 6.57 28.06
C THR A 352 1.00 6.64 27.03
N LEU A 353 2.13 7.28 27.35
CA LEU A 353 3.30 7.23 26.46
C LEU A 353 3.84 5.81 26.29
N ARG A 354 3.76 4.96 27.31
CA ARG A 354 4.11 3.54 27.27
C ARG A 354 3.32 2.83 26.18
N HIS A 355 2.01 3.08 26.12
CA HIS A 355 1.15 2.52 25.08
C HIS A 355 1.57 2.97 23.67
N LEU A 356 2.05 4.21 23.49
CA LEU A 356 2.52 4.67 22.18
C LEU A 356 3.86 4.03 21.78
N VAL A 357 4.84 4.04 22.69
CA VAL A 357 6.20 3.55 22.41
C VAL A 357 6.24 2.02 22.24
N GLU A 358 5.26 1.32 22.81
CA GLU A 358 5.06 -0.12 22.65
C GLU A 358 4.08 -0.48 21.51
N MET A 359 3.50 0.50 20.79
CA MET A 359 2.53 0.27 19.70
C MET A 359 1.24 -0.44 20.15
N LYS A 360 0.75 -0.09 21.35
CA LYS A 360 -0.43 -0.63 22.02
C LYS A 360 -1.45 0.45 22.38
N SER A 361 -1.55 1.51 21.58
CA SER A 361 -2.45 2.65 21.88
C SER A 361 -3.94 2.30 21.89
N GLY A 362 -4.33 1.22 21.20
CA GLY A 362 -5.74 0.87 20.96
C GLY A 362 -6.46 1.80 19.97
N MET A 363 -5.76 2.75 19.34
CA MET A 363 -6.35 3.66 18.35
C MET A 363 -6.62 2.94 17.03
N ALA A 364 -7.76 3.22 16.40
CA ALA A 364 -8.18 2.62 15.14
C ALA A 364 -7.15 2.88 14.05
N TYR A 365 -6.78 1.84 13.31
CA TYR A 365 -5.76 1.93 12.26
C TYR A 365 -5.99 0.88 11.17
N THR A 366 -6.35 1.34 9.98
CA THR A 366 -6.64 0.46 8.84
C THR A 366 -5.39 0.32 7.97
N ARG A 367 -4.81 -0.88 7.90
CA ARG A 367 -3.69 -1.19 7.00
C ARG A 367 -4.20 -1.95 5.78
N THR A 368 -4.13 -1.30 4.63
CA THR A 368 -4.49 -1.84 3.32
C THR A 368 -3.32 -1.64 2.35
N THR A 369 -3.17 -2.56 1.40
CA THR A 369 -2.13 -2.53 0.37
C THR A 369 -2.74 -2.92 -0.96
N GLY A 370 -2.18 -2.41 -2.07
CA GLY A 370 -2.57 -2.82 -3.42
C GLY A 370 -3.00 -1.66 -4.32
N ASP A 371 -4.25 -1.68 -4.76
CA ASP A 371 -4.77 -0.68 -5.69
C ASP A 371 -5.06 0.68 -5.05
N LEU A 372 -5.44 1.66 -5.87
CA LEU A 372 -5.71 3.03 -5.46
C LEU A 372 -6.79 3.15 -4.37
N LEU A 373 -7.79 2.25 -4.37
CA LEU A 373 -8.86 2.28 -3.38
C LEU A 373 -8.37 1.80 -2.02
N ASN A 374 -7.49 0.80 -2.02
CA ASN A 374 -6.78 0.38 -0.83
C ASN A 374 -5.87 1.50 -0.31
N ASP A 375 -5.16 2.23 -1.17
CA ASP A 375 -4.34 3.38 -0.75
C ASP A 375 -5.19 4.48 -0.08
N LEU A 376 -6.36 4.82 -0.65
CA LEU A 376 -7.25 5.86 -0.11
C LEU A 376 -7.90 5.50 1.24
N ARG A 377 -8.07 4.20 1.51
CA ARG A 377 -8.58 3.69 2.79
C ARG A 377 -7.48 3.42 3.83
N SER A 378 -6.22 3.46 3.40
CA SER A 378 -5.06 3.13 4.25
C SER A 378 -4.75 4.26 5.23
N SER A 379 -4.67 3.91 6.52
CA SER A 379 -4.13 4.79 7.55
C SER A 379 -2.63 5.06 7.34
N ASP A 380 -1.85 4.08 6.84
CA ASP A 380 -0.44 4.30 6.50
C ASP A 380 -0.32 5.44 5.46
N ALA A 381 -1.10 5.37 4.37
CA ALA A 381 -1.10 6.40 3.34
C ALA A 381 -1.63 7.75 3.87
N HIS A 382 -2.69 7.73 4.69
CA HIS A 382 -3.23 8.95 5.30
C HIS A 382 -2.19 9.69 6.16
N PHE A 383 -1.58 9.00 7.13
CA PHE A 383 -0.58 9.61 8.02
C PHE A 383 0.72 9.95 7.28
N TYR A 384 1.06 9.19 6.23
CA TYR A 384 2.19 9.51 5.39
C TYR A 384 1.97 10.78 4.55
N TYR A 385 0.75 11.07 4.09
CA TYR A 385 0.50 12.22 3.21
C TYR A 385 -0.20 13.42 3.86
N THR A 386 -0.71 13.28 5.08
CA THR A 386 -1.52 14.33 5.71
C THR A 386 -0.79 15.68 5.75
N GLY A 387 -1.52 16.74 5.37
CA GLY A 387 -1.06 18.12 5.45
C GLY A 387 -1.28 18.77 6.83
N ASN A 388 -1.96 18.06 7.75
CA ASN A 388 -2.24 18.55 9.10
C ASN A 388 -2.20 17.37 10.08
N MET A 389 -0.99 17.00 10.50
CA MET A 389 -0.75 15.85 11.36
C MET A 389 -1.49 15.96 12.70
N MET A 390 -1.46 17.14 13.33
CA MET A 390 -2.13 17.38 14.61
C MET A 390 -3.65 17.14 14.53
N ALA A 391 -4.30 17.61 13.46
CA ALA A 391 -5.73 17.38 13.28
C ALA A 391 -6.05 15.91 12.99
N SER A 392 -5.24 15.24 12.15
CA SER A 392 -5.38 13.81 11.87
C SER A 392 -5.27 12.97 13.14
N LEU A 393 -4.29 13.26 14.00
CA LEU A 393 -4.12 12.61 15.30
C LEU A 393 -5.30 12.91 16.23
N ALA A 394 -5.61 14.19 16.46
CA ALA A 394 -6.68 14.58 17.38
C ALA A 394 -8.06 13.98 17.05
N GLY A 395 -8.32 13.72 15.76
CA GLY A 395 -9.57 13.13 15.26
C GLY A 395 -9.63 11.60 15.29
N MET A 396 -8.59 10.89 15.75
CA MET A 396 -8.59 9.43 15.75
C MET A 396 -9.64 8.84 16.70
N ARG A 397 -10.14 7.65 16.35
CA ARG A 397 -11.09 6.88 17.15
C ARG A 397 -10.38 5.73 17.86
N ARG A 398 -10.92 5.27 18.99
CA ARG A 398 -10.49 4.04 19.65
C ARG A 398 -11.13 2.81 19.00
N GLU A 399 -10.37 1.72 18.92
CA GLU A 399 -10.81 0.39 18.47
C GLU A 399 -10.61 -0.67 19.56
N ALA A 400 -9.55 -0.56 20.38
CA ALA A 400 -9.26 -1.48 21.48
C ALA A 400 -8.90 -0.74 22.77
N VAL A 401 -8.89 -1.45 23.89
CA VAL A 401 -8.44 -0.90 25.18
C VAL A 401 -6.93 -0.62 25.10
N PRO A 402 -6.45 0.56 25.54
CA PRO A 402 -5.02 0.84 25.54
C PRO A 402 -4.23 -0.19 26.36
N GLY A 403 -3.11 -0.66 25.83
CA GLY A 403 -2.23 -1.65 26.47
C GLY A 403 -2.58 -3.11 26.22
N THR A 404 -3.76 -3.43 25.66
CA THR A 404 -4.20 -4.84 25.53
C THR A 404 -3.82 -5.49 24.20
N GLU A 405 -3.78 -4.72 23.11
CA GLU A 405 -3.51 -5.25 21.77
C GLU A 405 -2.33 -4.53 21.13
N TRP A 406 -1.41 -5.32 20.57
CA TRP A 406 -0.29 -4.79 19.80
C TRP A 406 -0.67 -4.63 18.33
N ALA A 407 -0.37 -3.46 17.78
CA ALA A 407 -0.48 -3.22 16.34
C ALA A 407 0.50 -2.12 15.93
N TYR A 408 1.40 -2.42 15.00
CA TYR A 408 2.39 -1.49 14.49
C TYR A 408 1.75 -0.32 13.74
N LYS A 409 1.85 0.92 14.24
CA LYS A 409 1.11 2.10 13.74
C LYS A 409 2.01 3.32 13.57
N ASP A 410 1.90 4.00 12.43
CA ASP A 410 2.58 5.28 12.26
C ASP A 410 2.02 6.37 13.18
N SER A 411 0.70 6.34 13.44
CA SER A 411 0.02 7.32 14.30
C SER A 411 0.59 7.39 15.71
N ASP A 412 0.98 6.25 16.28
CA ASP A 412 1.52 6.20 17.65
C ASP A 412 2.88 6.92 17.70
N SER A 413 3.71 6.72 16.67
CA SER A 413 4.99 7.42 16.54
C SER A 413 4.82 8.91 16.22
N GLU A 414 3.90 9.28 15.32
CA GLU A 414 3.61 10.69 15.02
C GLU A 414 3.07 11.43 16.25
N LEU A 415 2.28 10.76 17.09
CA LEU A 415 1.82 11.33 18.35
C LEU A 415 2.97 11.54 19.35
N LEU A 416 3.93 10.61 19.43
CA LEU A 416 5.18 10.83 20.18
C LEU A 416 5.93 12.06 19.66
N GLY A 417 6.02 12.25 18.34
CA GLY A 417 6.63 13.43 17.73
C GLY A 417 5.95 14.73 18.13
N TRP A 418 4.61 14.76 18.15
CA TRP A 418 3.85 15.92 18.60
C TRP A 418 4.09 16.20 20.10
N ILE A 419 4.09 15.18 20.95
CA ILE A 419 4.43 15.31 22.37
C ILE A 419 5.83 15.90 22.54
N LEU A 420 6.84 15.32 21.88
CA LEU A 420 8.24 15.77 21.95
C LEU A 420 8.41 17.21 21.50
N ALA A 421 7.74 17.61 20.41
CA ALA A 421 7.77 18.99 19.95
C ALA A 421 7.13 19.95 20.96
N SER A 422 6.09 19.50 21.67
CA SER A 422 5.32 20.31 22.61
C SER A 422 6.06 20.50 23.94
N VAL A 423 6.62 19.44 24.52
CA VAL A 423 7.36 19.51 25.79
C VAL A 423 8.66 20.28 25.66
N ALA A 424 9.34 20.14 24.52
CA ALA A 424 10.59 20.87 24.25
C ALA A 424 10.37 22.26 23.64
N LYS A 425 9.12 22.59 23.26
CA LYS A 425 8.73 23.83 22.54
C LYS A 425 9.57 24.09 21.28
N ARG A 426 10.05 23.04 20.63
CA ARG A 426 10.89 23.10 19.42
C ARG A 426 10.81 21.79 18.62
N PRO A 427 11.05 21.81 17.31
CA PRO A 427 10.94 20.63 16.45
C PRO A 427 11.83 19.47 16.90
N VAL A 428 11.41 18.23 16.64
CA VAL A 428 12.19 17.01 16.91
C VAL A 428 13.51 17.03 16.14
N ALA A 429 13.51 17.56 14.91
CA ALA A 429 14.72 17.76 14.12
C ALA A 429 15.80 18.58 14.87
N ALA A 430 15.40 19.68 15.53
CA ALA A 430 16.34 20.52 16.28
C ALA A 430 16.83 19.82 17.56
N GLN A 431 15.96 19.06 18.22
CA GLN A 431 16.35 18.26 19.38
C GLN A 431 17.38 17.18 19.01
N LEU A 432 17.17 16.51 17.87
CA LEU A 432 18.10 15.52 17.32
C LEU A 432 19.42 16.16 16.90
N GLU A 433 19.39 17.31 16.21
CA GLU A 433 20.58 18.07 15.78
C GLU A 433 21.51 18.33 16.97
N ASP A 434 20.98 18.97 18.02
CA ASP A 434 21.76 19.43 19.17
C ASP A 434 22.28 18.29 20.04
N ALA A 435 21.44 17.29 20.30
CA ALA A 435 21.71 16.27 21.29
C ALA A 435 22.46 15.06 20.74
N VAL A 436 22.31 14.77 19.43
CA VAL A 436 22.83 13.53 18.83
C VAL A 436 23.56 13.81 17.53
N TRP A 437 22.89 14.33 16.50
CA TRP A 437 23.38 14.27 15.12
C TRP A 437 24.71 14.98 14.91
N ARG A 438 24.87 16.19 15.47
CA ARG A 438 26.14 16.95 15.42
C ARG A 438 27.24 16.36 16.31
N ARG A 439 26.88 15.51 17.27
CA ARG A 439 27.81 14.97 18.28
C ARG A 439 28.36 13.59 17.92
N ILE A 440 27.73 12.89 16.97
CA ILE A 440 28.16 11.56 16.50
C ILE A 440 29.02 11.62 15.22
N GLY A 441 29.59 12.79 14.92
CA GLY A 441 30.50 12.94 13.78
C GLY A 441 29.85 12.65 12.42
N THR A 442 28.57 12.97 12.25
CA THR A 442 27.88 12.84 10.95
C THR A 442 28.54 13.75 9.91
N GLU A 443 28.56 13.29 8.66
CA GLU A 443 29.28 13.94 7.56
C GLU A 443 28.35 14.79 6.69
N HIS A 444 27.08 14.40 6.57
CA HIS A 444 26.11 15.09 5.75
C HIS A 444 24.87 15.50 6.53
N ASP A 445 24.29 16.63 6.11
CA ASP A 445 23.02 17.09 6.63
C ASP A 445 21.94 16.05 6.37
N ALA A 446 21.21 15.69 7.43
CA ALA A 446 19.99 14.90 7.34
C ALA A 446 18.77 15.82 7.22
N THR A 447 17.61 15.25 6.91
CA THR A 447 16.33 15.97 6.90
C THR A 447 15.22 15.19 7.56
N PHE A 448 14.26 15.91 8.13
CA PHE A 448 12.90 15.41 8.35
C PHE A 448 11.95 16.00 7.32
N SER A 449 11.19 15.14 6.64
CA SER A 449 10.00 15.54 5.89
C SER A 449 8.96 16.11 6.84
N LEU A 450 8.20 17.12 6.39
CA LEU A 450 7.17 17.79 7.17
C LEU A 450 5.78 17.49 6.63
N ASP A 451 4.76 17.50 7.50
CA ASP A 451 3.35 17.40 7.09
C ASP A 451 2.95 18.57 6.15
N ARG A 452 3.40 19.77 6.50
CA ARG A 452 3.31 21.00 5.72
C ARG A 452 4.49 21.91 6.01
N ARG A 453 4.69 22.95 5.19
CA ARG A 453 5.72 23.96 5.41
C ARG A 453 5.59 24.57 6.82
N GLY A 454 6.65 24.47 7.62
CA GLY A 454 6.68 24.97 9.00
C GLY A 454 5.90 24.12 10.01
N GLY A 455 5.36 22.96 9.60
CA GLY A 455 4.61 22.06 10.47
C GLY A 455 5.48 21.06 11.25
N LEU A 456 4.87 19.95 11.63
CA LEU A 456 5.50 18.89 12.43
C LEU A 456 6.47 18.07 11.58
N ASP A 457 7.56 17.63 12.22
CA ASP A 457 8.44 16.60 11.66
C ASP A 457 7.67 15.28 11.54
N LYS A 458 7.72 14.64 10.38
CA LYS A 458 7.10 13.31 10.17
C LYS A 458 8.00 12.24 10.78
N VAL A 459 7.84 12.01 12.07
CA VAL A 459 8.77 11.20 12.86
C VAL A 459 8.62 9.70 12.66
N SER A 460 7.51 9.25 12.07
CA SER A 460 7.28 7.82 11.83
C SER A 460 8.03 7.28 10.60
N ALA A 461 8.28 8.14 9.60
CA ALA A 461 8.83 7.69 8.31
C ALA A 461 9.71 8.72 7.58
N GLY A 462 9.72 9.98 8.01
CA GLY A 462 10.23 11.10 7.22
C GLY A 462 11.70 11.46 7.42
N PHE A 463 12.49 10.65 8.12
CA PHE A 463 13.91 10.93 8.32
C PHE A 463 14.72 10.50 7.09
N ASN A 464 15.65 11.33 6.62
CA ASN A 464 16.47 11.04 5.45
C ASN A 464 17.95 11.36 5.74
N ALA A 465 18.85 10.41 5.48
CA ALA A 465 20.29 10.55 5.71
C ALA A 465 21.09 9.70 4.70
N THR A 466 22.43 9.76 4.79
CA THR A 466 23.32 8.89 4.00
C THR A 466 23.52 7.55 4.69
N ALA A 467 23.94 6.53 3.93
CA ALA A 467 24.19 5.19 4.49
C ALA A 467 25.20 5.20 5.65
N LEU A 468 26.29 5.97 5.53
CA LEU A 468 27.31 6.04 6.59
C LEU A 468 26.85 6.84 7.80
N ASP A 469 25.98 7.84 7.63
CA ASP A 469 25.40 8.55 8.78
C ASP A 469 24.38 7.70 9.54
N TYR A 470 23.63 6.82 8.86
CA TYR A 470 22.87 5.76 9.53
C TYR A 470 23.79 4.82 10.31
N ALA A 471 24.94 4.44 9.75
CA ALA A 471 25.91 3.60 10.44
C ALA A 471 26.47 4.28 11.71
N ARG A 472 26.69 5.60 11.68
CA ARG A 472 27.10 6.38 12.86
C ARG A 472 26.00 6.38 13.93
N PHE A 473 24.73 6.51 13.56
CA PHE A 473 23.61 6.37 14.49
C PHE A 473 23.53 4.95 15.10
N ALA A 474 23.72 3.89 14.30
CA ALA A 474 23.80 2.53 14.84
C ALA A 474 25.00 2.33 15.76
N ARG A 475 26.16 2.93 15.47
CA ARG A 475 27.35 2.86 16.33
C ARG A 475 27.07 3.44 17.72
N LEU A 476 26.26 4.49 17.82
CA LEU A 476 25.83 5.03 19.11
C LEU A 476 25.06 3.96 19.92
N TYR A 477 24.12 3.25 19.29
CA TYR A 477 23.37 2.17 19.94
C TYR A 477 24.23 0.94 20.26
N LEU A 478 25.14 0.56 19.34
CA LEU A 478 26.13 -0.50 19.56
C LEU A 478 26.95 -0.26 20.84
N ASN A 479 27.31 1.00 21.10
CA ASN A 479 28.04 1.42 22.30
C ASN A 479 27.12 1.90 23.43
N ARG A 480 25.88 1.42 23.49
CA ARG A 480 24.92 1.68 24.58
C ARG A 480 24.68 3.17 24.87
N GLY A 481 24.65 3.99 23.83
CA GLY A 481 24.43 5.43 23.93
C GLY A 481 25.69 6.25 24.19
N GLU A 482 26.85 5.62 24.28
CA GLU A 482 28.14 6.30 24.43
C GLU A 482 28.78 6.58 23.07
N TRP A 483 29.36 7.78 22.94
CA TRP A 483 30.15 8.18 21.79
C TRP A 483 31.50 8.74 22.25
N ASN A 484 32.57 7.99 22.01
CA ASN A 484 33.95 8.39 22.31
C ASN A 484 34.11 8.95 23.74
N GLY A 485 33.62 8.22 24.75
CA GLY A 485 33.68 8.60 26.17
C GLY A 485 32.58 9.55 26.65
N SER A 486 31.73 10.06 25.76
CA SER A 486 30.56 10.88 26.13
C SER A 486 29.27 10.07 26.08
N GLN A 487 28.54 9.96 27.19
CA GLN A 487 27.21 9.33 27.21
C GLN A 487 26.18 10.30 26.61
N LEU A 488 25.78 10.07 25.35
CA LEU A 488 24.84 10.94 24.62
C LEU A 488 23.39 10.49 24.72
N LEU A 489 23.13 9.19 24.88
CA LEU A 489 21.79 8.65 25.18
C LEU A 489 21.80 7.94 26.53
N PRO A 490 20.69 7.88 27.27
CA PRO A 490 20.64 7.13 28.52
C PRO A 490 20.96 5.66 28.31
N ARG A 491 21.91 5.14 29.09
CA ARG A 491 22.36 3.74 28.98
C ARG A 491 21.22 2.75 29.15
N ASP A 492 20.35 2.99 30.14
CA ASP A 492 19.21 2.13 30.41
C ASP A 492 18.14 2.26 29.33
N TRP A 493 18.02 3.45 28.71
CA TRP A 493 17.13 3.62 27.57
C TRP A 493 17.52 2.72 26.41
N VAL A 494 18.80 2.78 26.02
CA VAL A 494 19.36 2.00 24.92
C VAL A 494 19.34 0.50 25.24
N THR A 495 19.68 0.12 26.47
CA THR A 495 19.70 -1.30 26.88
C THR A 495 18.32 -1.93 26.69
N VAL A 496 17.27 -1.38 27.30
CA VAL A 496 15.90 -1.91 27.14
C VAL A 496 15.43 -1.87 25.70
N SER A 497 15.83 -0.86 24.91
CA SER A 497 15.48 -0.78 23.49
C SER A 497 16.07 -1.92 22.66
N THR A 498 17.18 -2.53 23.13
CA THR A 498 18.00 -3.45 22.33
C THR A 498 18.14 -4.82 22.98
N THR A 499 17.38 -5.12 24.03
CA THR A 499 17.39 -6.42 24.72
C THR A 499 16.02 -7.06 24.71
N LEU A 500 16.01 -8.37 24.45
CA LEU A 500 14.82 -9.20 24.62
C LEU A 500 14.27 -9.09 26.04
N ASP A 501 12.97 -8.91 26.11
CA ASP A 501 12.23 -8.95 27.36
C ASP A 501 11.73 -10.37 27.60
N THR A 502 12.41 -11.08 28.50
CA THR A 502 12.15 -12.50 28.80
C THR A 502 10.84 -12.71 29.58
N SER A 503 10.19 -11.63 30.03
CA SER A 503 8.87 -11.73 30.64
C SER A 503 7.75 -11.94 29.60
N ARG A 504 8.02 -11.62 28.32
CA ARG A 504 7.12 -11.84 27.19
C ARG A 504 7.52 -13.08 26.39
N SER A 505 6.64 -14.08 26.33
CA SER A 505 6.84 -15.32 25.57
C SER A 505 6.34 -15.23 24.13
N GLU A 506 5.34 -14.39 23.86
CA GLU A 506 4.74 -14.25 22.54
C GLU A 506 5.42 -13.16 21.71
N PRO A 507 5.76 -13.42 20.43
CA PRO A 507 6.28 -12.40 19.53
C PRO A 507 5.17 -11.46 19.06
N GLU A 508 5.50 -10.18 18.90
CA GLU A 508 4.63 -9.22 18.20
C GLU A 508 4.54 -9.52 16.70
N VAL A 509 5.60 -10.08 16.10
CA VAL A 509 5.62 -10.49 14.67
C VAL A 509 6.09 -11.93 14.54
N THR A 510 5.28 -12.77 13.89
CA THR A 510 5.45 -14.23 13.75
C THR A 510 6.08 -14.68 12.43
N THR A 511 6.87 -13.83 11.76
CA THR A 511 7.73 -14.31 10.65
C THR A 511 8.77 -15.29 11.18
N TRP A 512 9.58 -15.88 10.28
CA TRP A 512 10.64 -16.79 10.71
C TRP A 512 11.67 -16.18 11.66
N TYR A 513 11.72 -14.84 11.79
CA TYR A 513 12.58 -14.18 12.77
C TYR A 513 12.01 -14.21 14.20
N ARG A 514 10.68 -14.31 14.34
CA ARG A 514 9.90 -14.08 15.57
C ARG A 514 10.40 -12.86 16.34
N MET A 515 9.74 -11.72 16.28
CA MET A 515 10.35 -10.47 16.76
C MET A 515 9.57 -9.84 17.89
N GLN A 516 10.30 -9.37 18.90
CA GLN A 516 9.82 -8.36 19.84
C GLN A 516 10.04 -6.96 19.29
N HIS A 517 9.20 -6.04 19.73
CA HIS A 517 9.34 -4.62 19.42
C HIS A 517 9.49 -3.81 20.71
N ASN A 518 10.71 -3.33 20.99
CA ASN A 518 11.03 -2.62 22.24
C ASN A 518 11.49 -1.21 21.91
N ARG A 519 10.78 -0.21 22.41
CA ARG A 519 11.12 1.21 22.24
C ARG A 519 11.50 1.57 20.80
N LEU A 520 10.67 1.13 19.86
CA LEU A 520 10.80 1.40 18.42
C LEU A 520 12.01 0.72 17.75
N TRP A 521 12.48 -0.40 18.31
CA TRP A 521 13.49 -1.29 17.72
C TRP A 521 12.96 -2.72 17.63
N TRP A 522 13.39 -3.45 16.60
CA TRP A 522 13.09 -4.87 16.41
C TRP A 522 14.17 -5.74 17.05
N ILE A 523 13.71 -6.73 17.80
CA ILE A 523 14.52 -7.70 18.53
C ILE A 523 14.08 -9.09 18.08
N PRO A 524 14.80 -9.72 17.14
CA PRO A 524 14.72 -11.13 16.87
C PRO A 524 14.69 -11.99 18.16
N MET A 525 13.78 -12.94 18.25
CA MET A 525 13.70 -13.86 19.39
C MET A 525 14.43 -15.16 19.09
N ASN A 526 14.43 -15.58 17.82
CA ASN A 526 15.05 -16.84 17.42
C ASN A 526 16.56 -16.80 17.68
N ASN A 527 17.05 -17.69 18.53
CA ASN A 527 18.42 -17.75 19.03
C ASN A 527 18.95 -16.45 19.62
N TRP A 528 18.06 -15.58 20.16
CA TRP A 528 18.46 -14.28 20.71
C TRP A 528 19.62 -14.38 21.71
N ASN A 529 19.62 -15.37 22.62
CA ASN A 529 20.69 -15.50 23.61
C ASN A 529 22.08 -15.67 22.98
N ALA A 530 22.15 -16.32 21.81
CA ALA A 530 23.37 -16.47 21.04
C ALA A 530 23.68 -15.21 20.22
N GLU A 531 22.70 -14.68 19.50
CA GLU A 531 22.86 -13.62 18.49
C GLU A 531 22.92 -12.20 19.09
N ARG A 532 22.03 -11.90 20.04
CA ARG A 532 21.86 -10.61 20.73
C ARG A 532 21.74 -9.42 19.77
N ASP A 533 21.17 -9.62 18.60
CA ASP A 533 21.20 -8.72 17.45
C ASP A 533 19.91 -7.96 17.24
N PHE A 534 19.95 -6.64 17.13
CA PHE A 534 18.75 -5.82 16.99
C PHE A 534 18.79 -5.02 15.69
N PHE A 535 17.63 -4.54 15.24
CA PHE A 535 17.57 -3.74 14.02
C PHE A 535 16.39 -2.78 13.94
N ALA A 536 16.50 -1.82 13.03
CA ALA A 536 15.39 -0.98 12.58
C ALA A 536 15.05 -1.35 11.13
N ASP A 537 13.74 -1.40 10.81
CA ASP A 537 13.22 -1.78 9.50
C ASP A 537 12.31 -0.67 8.96
N GLY A 538 12.52 -0.32 7.70
CA GLY A 538 11.80 0.67 6.94
C GLY A 538 11.22 0.08 5.67
N SER A 539 10.04 0.56 5.29
CA SER A 539 9.39 0.20 4.02
C SER A 539 10.36 0.30 2.84
N ARG A 540 10.14 -0.52 1.82
CA ARG A 540 11.02 -0.64 0.65
C ARG A 540 12.44 -1.16 0.95
N GLY A 541 12.67 -1.68 2.15
CA GLY A 541 13.89 -2.42 2.50
C GLY A 541 15.03 -1.55 3.02
N GLN A 542 14.69 -0.49 3.76
CA GLN A 542 15.68 0.30 4.50
C GLN A 542 15.94 -0.40 5.82
N ARG A 543 17.19 -0.76 6.11
CA ARG A 543 17.50 -1.53 7.32
C ARG A 543 18.77 -1.06 7.98
N LEU A 544 18.71 -0.99 9.30
CA LEU A 544 19.84 -0.69 10.17
C LEU A 544 19.98 -1.84 11.17
N TYR A 545 20.93 -2.72 10.93
CA TYR A 545 21.15 -3.94 11.72
C TYR A 545 22.42 -3.83 12.55
N VAL A 546 22.38 -4.32 13.79
CA VAL A 546 23.49 -4.30 14.72
C VAL A 546 23.64 -5.67 15.37
N HIS A 547 24.84 -6.23 15.31
CA HIS A 547 25.23 -7.45 15.99
C HIS A 547 26.33 -7.13 17.02
N PRO A 548 25.96 -6.84 18.28
CA PRO A 548 26.89 -6.45 19.33
C PRO A 548 28.03 -7.43 19.60
N PRO A 549 27.83 -8.77 19.66
CA PRO A 549 28.90 -9.71 19.98
C PRO A 549 30.11 -9.60 19.04
N THR A 550 29.86 -9.34 17.75
CA THR A 550 30.94 -9.17 16.75
C THR A 550 31.22 -7.71 16.41
N ARG A 551 30.56 -6.77 17.11
CA ARG A 551 30.60 -5.32 16.87
C ARG A 551 30.36 -4.95 15.40
N THR A 552 29.39 -5.63 14.79
CA THR A 552 29.04 -5.46 13.37
C THR A 552 27.81 -4.57 13.23
N ILE A 553 27.86 -3.64 12.28
CA ILE A 553 26.76 -2.79 11.86
C ILE A 553 26.56 -3.03 10.36
N ILE A 554 25.32 -3.25 9.95
CA ILE A 554 24.95 -3.39 8.55
C ILE A 554 23.88 -2.34 8.22
N VAL A 555 24.15 -1.55 7.19
CA VAL A 555 23.17 -0.60 6.63
C VAL A 555 22.78 -1.07 5.24
N GLN A 556 21.48 -1.20 5.02
CA GLN A 556 20.89 -1.47 3.71
C GLN A 556 19.90 -0.35 3.35
N LEU A 557 20.04 0.21 2.15
CA LEU A 557 19.09 1.14 1.55
C LEU A 557 18.70 0.61 0.18
N ALA A 558 17.40 0.63 -0.15
CA ALA A 558 16.87 -0.01 -1.36
C ALA A 558 15.68 0.75 -1.94
N ASP A 559 15.37 0.53 -3.22
CA ASP A 559 14.15 1.05 -3.87
C ASP A 559 12.91 0.26 -3.48
N ASP A 560 13.08 -1.06 -3.38
CA ASP A 560 12.03 -2.03 -3.08
C ASP A 560 12.68 -3.40 -2.75
N SER A 561 12.81 -3.69 -1.46
CA SER A 561 13.28 -4.98 -0.96
C SER A 561 12.29 -5.51 0.08
N GLU A 562 11.60 -6.58 -0.31
CA GLU A 562 10.76 -7.39 0.58
C GLU A 562 11.56 -7.99 1.76
N GLN A 563 10.85 -8.49 2.77
CA GLN A 563 11.45 -8.98 4.01
C GLN A 563 12.05 -10.38 3.84
N GLU A 564 13.34 -10.41 3.54
CA GLU A 564 14.25 -11.51 3.88
C GLU A 564 15.57 -10.88 4.33
N PHE A 565 16.14 -11.36 5.44
CA PHE A 565 17.28 -10.72 6.08
C PHE A 565 18.55 -11.57 5.90
N PRO A 566 19.50 -11.14 5.06
CA PRO A 566 20.79 -11.82 4.95
C PRO A 566 21.72 -11.51 6.13
N PHE A 567 21.31 -10.65 7.07
CA PHE A 567 22.21 -10.01 8.03
C PHE A 567 22.84 -10.98 9.01
N ARG A 568 22.06 -11.89 9.60
CA ARG A 568 22.62 -12.93 10.49
C ARG A 568 23.56 -13.85 9.73
N LYS A 569 23.20 -14.26 8.50
CA LYS A 569 24.09 -15.05 7.64
C LYS A 569 25.41 -14.33 7.37
N VAL A 570 25.38 -13.03 7.08
CA VAL A 570 26.56 -12.20 6.88
C VAL A 570 27.38 -12.07 8.17
N ALA A 571 26.74 -11.78 9.31
CA ALA A 571 27.40 -11.61 10.60
C ALA A 571 28.13 -12.90 11.05
N HIS A 572 27.47 -14.05 10.94
CA HIS A 572 28.05 -15.37 11.23
C HIS A 572 29.21 -15.71 10.30
N TYR A 573 29.02 -15.51 8.99
CA TYR A 573 30.08 -15.75 8.02
C TYR A 573 31.34 -14.92 8.34
N LEU A 574 31.16 -13.65 8.73
CA LEU A 574 32.27 -12.79 9.16
C LEU A 574 32.89 -13.24 10.48
N ALA A 575 32.13 -13.89 11.37
CA ALA A 575 32.64 -14.46 12.61
C ALA A 575 33.32 -15.83 12.41
N GLY A 576 33.21 -16.45 11.23
CA GLY A 576 33.65 -17.82 11.00
C GLY A 576 32.69 -18.86 11.61
N GLU A 577 31.46 -18.45 11.90
CA GLU A 577 30.42 -19.26 12.53
C GLU A 577 29.48 -19.88 11.48
N GLU A 578 28.98 -21.09 11.77
CA GLU A 578 28.01 -21.75 10.90
C GLU A 578 26.62 -21.13 11.09
N TYR A 579 26.05 -20.59 10.01
CA TYR A 579 24.66 -20.15 10.01
C TYR A 579 23.78 -21.08 9.19
N ARG A 580 22.78 -21.67 9.86
CA ARG A 580 21.72 -22.47 9.25
C ARG A 580 20.42 -21.70 9.27
N TYR A 581 19.85 -21.49 8.08
CA TYR A 581 18.51 -20.98 7.96
C TYR A 581 17.50 -21.98 8.55
N PRO A 582 16.45 -21.50 9.26
CA PRO A 582 15.42 -22.38 9.76
C PRO A 582 14.68 -23.05 8.58
N SER A 583 14.39 -24.33 8.73
CA SER A 583 13.77 -25.13 7.67
C SER A 583 12.26 -24.98 7.67
N GLY A 584 11.65 -24.77 6.50
CA GLY A 584 10.20 -24.69 6.40
C GLY A 584 9.53 -26.05 6.60
N ILE A 585 8.64 -26.15 7.60
CA ILE A 585 7.85 -27.38 7.87
C ILE A 585 7.09 -27.80 6.61
N THR A 586 6.55 -26.83 5.86
CA THR A 586 5.86 -27.05 4.58
C THR A 586 6.72 -27.83 3.56
N GLY A 587 8.04 -27.66 3.57
CA GLY A 587 8.94 -28.39 2.66
C GLY A 587 9.03 -29.88 3.00
N PHE A 588 9.04 -30.24 4.29
CA PHE A 588 9.00 -31.62 4.73
C PHE A 588 7.63 -32.25 4.47
N VAL A 589 6.56 -31.51 4.77
CA VAL A 589 5.18 -31.93 4.50
C VAL A 589 4.96 -32.19 3.01
N ARG A 590 5.49 -31.33 2.13
CA ARG A 590 5.45 -31.53 0.67
C ARG A 590 6.09 -32.85 0.28
N ARG A 591 7.33 -33.11 0.71
CA ARG A 591 8.04 -34.36 0.37
C ARG A 591 7.29 -35.60 0.86
N ALA A 592 6.76 -35.56 2.08
CA ALA A 592 5.99 -36.64 2.66
C ALA A 592 4.68 -36.89 1.88
N ALA A 593 3.94 -35.82 1.58
CA ALA A 593 2.73 -35.88 0.74
C ALA A 593 3.03 -36.44 -0.65
N GLU A 594 4.10 -35.95 -1.29
CA GLU A 594 4.44 -36.34 -2.65
C GLU A 594 4.96 -37.77 -2.76
N ALA A 595 5.73 -38.26 -1.78
CA ALA A 595 6.34 -39.59 -1.82
C ALA A 595 5.48 -40.67 -1.15
N HIS A 596 4.72 -40.32 -0.12
CA HIS A 596 4.13 -41.28 0.82
C HIS A 596 2.67 -40.97 1.21
N GLY A 597 2.04 -40.00 0.56
CA GLY A 597 0.61 -39.72 0.72
C GLY A 597 0.23 -38.92 1.98
N ALA A 598 -1.08 -38.80 2.20
CA ALA A 598 -1.66 -37.88 3.18
C ALA A 598 -1.33 -38.22 4.64
N ASP A 599 -1.34 -39.50 5.02
CA ASP A 599 -1.06 -39.93 6.40
C ASP A 599 0.39 -39.64 6.80
N SER A 600 1.33 -39.85 5.88
CA SER A 600 2.73 -39.48 6.08
C SER A 600 2.89 -37.96 6.25
N ALA A 601 2.17 -37.17 5.44
CA ALA A 601 2.18 -35.72 5.57
C ALA A 601 1.68 -35.25 6.95
N ARG A 602 0.61 -35.87 7.49
CA ARG A 602 0.08 -35.58 8.83
C ARG A 602 1.04 -35.98 9.95
N ALA A 603 1.66 -37.16 9.83
CA ALA A 603 2.63 -37.63 10.81
C ALA A 603 3.84 -36.69 10.89
N VAL A 604 4.41 -36.32 9.73
CA VAL A 604 5.53 -35.38 9.64
C VAL A 604 5.16 -34.01 10.18
N PHE A 605 3.98 -33.50 9.84
CA PHE A 605 3.50 -32.23 10.39
C PHE A 605 3.40 -32.28 11.92
N THR A 606 2.76 -33.33 12.46
CA THR A 606 2.54 -33.47 13.91
C THR A 606 3.87 -33.53 14.67
N GLN A 607 4.81 -34.34 14.18
CA GLN A 607 6.16 -34.42 14.74
C GLN A 607 6.86 -33.06 14.72
N LEU A 608 6.93 -32.40 13.56
CA LEU A 608 7.66 -31.15 13.41
C LEU A 608 7.01 -29.98 14.14
N ILE A 609 5.69 -29.99 14.36
CA ILE A 609 5.02 -29.03 15.26
C ILE A 609 5.45 -29.23 16.71
N GLY A 610 5.60 -30.49 17.16
CA GLY A 610 6.16 -30.80 18.47
C GLY A 610 7.56 -30.23 18.62
N GLU A 611 8.44 -30.57 17.66
CA GLU A 611 9.82 -30.07 17.65
C GLU A 611 9.89 -28.53 17.53
N TYR A 612 9.01 -27.90 16.76
CA TYR A 612 8.95 -26.43 16.64
C TYR A 612 8.59 -25.74 17.97
N ARG A 613 7.74 -26.36 18.80
CA ARG A 613 7.42 -25.81 20.13
C ARG A 613 8.63 -25.83 21.07
N GLU A 614 9.46 -26.86 20.97
CA GLU A 614 10.66 -27.02 21.78
C GLU A 614 11.85 -26.23 21.22
N HIS A 615 11.96 -26.14 19.88
CA HIS A 615 13.07 -25.56 19.13
C HIS A 615 12.56 -24.65 17.99
N PRO A 616 11.95 -23.49 18.31
CA PRO A 616 11.35 -22.61 17.31
C PRO A 616 12.37 -21.94 16.38
N ASP A 617 13.66 -22.04 16.69
CA ASP A 617 14.77 -21.56 15.87
C ASP A 617 15.14 -22.50 14.72
N ARG A 618 14.74 -23.77 14.77
CA ARG A 618 15.07 -24.77 13.74
C ARG A 618 14.09 -24.79 12.57
N TYR A 619 12.85 -24.39 12.83
CA TYR A 619 11.76 -24.55 11.88
C TYR A 619 10.97 -23.27 11.66
N THR A 620 10.47 -23.09 10.45
CA THR A 620 9.51 -22.04 10.12
C THR A 620 8.17 -22.65 9.74
N ILE A 621 7.10 -22.05 10.25
CA ILE A 621 5.73 -22.38 9.84
C ILE A 621 5.01 -21.11 9.39
N ASN A 622 4.37 -21.17 8.22
CA ASN A 622 3.67 -20.03 7.62
C ASN A 622 2.38 -20.54 6.95
N GLU A 623 1.25 -19.92 7.29
CA GLU A 623 -0.06 -20.22 6.73
C GLU A 623 -0.02 -20.17 5.20
N ALA A 624 0.50 -19.08 4.61
CA ALA A 624 0.51 -18.88 3.17
C ALA A 624 1.22 -20.02 2.42
N SER A 625 2.33 -20.52 2.97
CA SER A 625 3.07 -21.66 2.40
C SER A 625 2.25 -22.94 2.42
N PHE A 626 1.50 -23.20 3.50
CA PHE A 626 0.60 -24.34 3.59
C PHE A 626 -0.59 -24.24 2.64
N LEU A 627 -1.21 -23.05 2.53
CA LEU A 627 -2.31 -22.82 1.59
C LEU A 627 -1.85 -23.04 0.14
N ALA A 628 -0.71 -22.44 -0.23
CA ALA A 628 -0.14 -22.61 -1.56
C ALA A 628 0.24 -24.08 -1.85
N LEU A 629 0.78 -24.80 -0.87
CA LEU A 629 1.08 -26.22 -1.02
C LEU A 629 -0.21 -27.04 -1.22
N GLY A 630 -1.22 -26.83 -0.39
CA GLY A 630 -2.50 -27.56 -0.48
C GLY A 630 -3.19 -27.34 -1.82
N GLU A 631 -3.30 -26.07 -2.26
CA GLU A 631 -3.87 -25.72 -3.56
C GLU A 631 -3.06 -26.29 -4.73
N SER A 632 -1.72 -26.26 -4.64
CA SER A 632 -0.84 -26.85 -5.66
C SER A 632 -1.01 -28.37 -5.77
N LEU A 633 -1.06 -29.09 -4.64
CA LEU A 633 -1.23 -30.55 -4.65
C LEU A 633 -2.55 -30.94 -5.30
N ILE A 634 -3.64 -30.24 -4.96
CA ILE A 634 -4.97 -30.41 -5.58
C ILE A 634 -4.88 -30.17 -7.09
N ALA A 635 -4.25 -29.07 -7.53
CA ALA A 635 -4.11 -28.72 -8.93
C ALA A 635 -3.29 -29.76 -9.73
N THR A 636 -2.35 -30.45 -9.07
CA THR A 636 -1.54 -31.53 -9.69
C THR A 636 -2.15 -32.93 -9.57
N GLY A 637 -3.41 -33.05 -9.13
CA GLY A 637 -4.12 -34.33 -9.03
C GLY A 637 -3.93 -35.08 -7.71
N LYS A 638 -3.10 -34.58 -6.79
CA LYS A 638 -2.90 -35.11 -5.42
C LYS A 638 -3.93 -34.54 -4.45
N ARG A 639 -5.20 -34.82 -4.72
CA ARG A 639 -6.33 -34.16 -4.05
C ARG A 639 -6.44 -34.51 -2.57
N ILE A 640 -6.30 -35.79 -2.21
CA ILE A 640 -6.40 -36.25 -0.82
C ILE A 640 -5.28 -35.62 0.02
N GLU A 641 -4.07 -35.59 -0.52
CA GLU A 641 -2.91 -34.97 0.11
C GLU A 641 -3.10 -33.46 0.25
N GLY A 642 -3.56 -32.79 -0.80
CA GLY A 642 -3.79 -31.35 -0.76
C GLY A 642 -4.87 -30.94 0.24
N ILE A 643 -5.97 -31.69 0.33
CA ILE A 643 -6.99 -31.48 1.38
C ILE A 643 -6.39 -31.70 2.77
N ALA A 644 -5.61 -32.76 2.98
CA ALA A 644 -4.94 -33.01 4.25
C ALA A 644 -4.02 -31.83 4.64
N VAL A 645 -3.28 -31.23 3.70
CA VAL A 645 -2.47 -30.03 3.96
C VAL A 645 -3.34 -28.83 4.37
N LEU A 646 -4.48 -28.61 3.71
CA LEU A 646 -5.40 -27.53 4.06
C LEU A 646 -6.06 -27.74 5.43
N GLU A 647 -6.36 -28.98 5.82
CA GLU A 647 -6.85 -29.30 7.17
C GLU A 647 -5.80 -29.00 8.24
N MET A 648 -4.53 -29.39 8.00
CA MET A 648 -3.42 -29.06 8.91
C MET A 648 -3.30 -27.54 9.09
N ALA A 649 -3.44 -26.77 8.01
CA ALA A 649 -3.46 -25.32 8.07
C ALA A 649 -4.66 -24.78 8.86
N ALA A 650 -5.88 -25.24 8.57
CA ALA A 650 -7.09 -24.78 9.24
C ALA A 650 -7.10 -25.12 10.74
N HIS A 651 -6.53 -26.27 11.11
CA HIS A 651 -6.39 -26.67 12.51
C HIS A 651 -5.35 -25.81 13.25
N HIS A 652 -4.15 -25.66 12.67
CA HIS A 652 -3.07 -24.87 13.29
C HIS A 652 -3.41 -23.38 13.36
N TYR A 653 -4.02 -22.85 12.30
CA TYR A 653 -4.48 -21.46 12.20
C TYR A 653 -5.99 -21.36 12.42
N SER A 654 -6.46 -21.87 13.56
CA SER A 654 -7.89 -22.02 13.88
C SER A 654 -8.73 -20.74 13.81
N ARG A 655 -8.10 -19.56 13.94
CA ARG A 655 -8.76 -18.25 13.79
C ARG A 655 -8.73 -17.71 12.35
N SER A 656 -8.00 -18.33 11.44
CA SER A 656 -7.90 -17.85 10.07
C SER A 656 -9.13 -18.18 9.24
N TRP A 657 -9.76 -17.15 8.68
CA TRP A 657 -10.82 -17.30 7.69
C TRP A 657 -10.27 -17.76 6.32
N ARG A 658 -8.99 -17.47 6.02
CA ARG A 658 -8.34 -17.87 4.77
C ARG A 658 -8.12 -19.37 4.72
N ALA A 659 -7.54 -19.94 5.78
CA ALA A 659 -7.33 -21.39 5.88
C ALA A 659 -8.64 -22.17 5.84
N ARG A 660 -9.64 -21.76 6.65
CA ARG A 660 -10.98 -22.38 6.61
C ARG A 660 -11.64 -22.25 5.24
N GLY A 661 -11.62 -21.05 4.66
CA GLY A 661 -12.19 -20.82 3.34
C GLY A 661 -11.52 -21.63 2.23
N ALA A 662 -10.20 -21.85 2.30
CA ALA A 662 -9.48 -22.71 1.36
C ALA A 662 -9.89 -24.18 1.49
N LEU A 663 -9.96 -24.70 2.72
CA LEU A 663 -10.42 -26.04 3.01
C LEU A 663 -11.88 -26.26 2.53
N ASP A 664 -12.77 -25.32 2.81
CA ASP A 664 -14.18 -25.40 2.39
C ASP A 664 -14.34 -25.42 0.87
N ARG A 665 -13.52 -24.63 0.14
CA ARG A 665 -13.49 -24.68 -1.33
C ARG A 665 -13.05 -26.04 -1.84
N ALA A 666 -11.99 -26.59 -1.27
CA ALA A 666 -11.46 -27.89 -1.65
C ALA A 666 -12.47 -29.03 -1.39
N ASN A 667 -13.11 -29.03 -0.21
CA ASN A 667 -14.13 -30.03 0.14
C ASN A 667 -15.37 -29.95 -0.76
N ARG A 668 -15.84 -28.74 -1.11
CA ARG A 668 -16.95 -28.58 -2.06
C ARG A 668 -16.61 -29.10 -3.45
N GLN A 669 -15.37 -28.96 -3.88
CA GLN A 669 -14.93 -29.49 -5.17
C GLN A 669 -14.84 -31.02 -5.14
N LEU A 670 -14.43 -31.62 -4.02
CA LEU A 670 -14.45 -33.08 -3.82
C LEU A 670 -15.87 -33.67 -3.88
N ILE A 671 -16.88 -32.97 -3.36
CA ILE A 671 -18.28 -33.43 -3.39
C ILE A 671 -18.89 -33.34 -4.80
N ARG A 672 -18.38 -32.45 -5.65
CA ARG A 672 -18.92 -32.20 -7.00
C ARG A 672 -18.38 -33.16 -8.07
N ASP A 673 -17.20 -33.71 -7.83
CA ASP A 673 -16.49 -34.63 -8.73
C ASP A 673 -16.73 -36.08 -8.27
#